data_AF-A0A0G4KIL0-F1
#
_entry.id   AF-A0A0G4KIL0-F1
#
_cell.length_a   1.000
_cell.length_b   1.000
_cell.length_c   1.000
_cell.angle_alpha   90.00
_cell.angle_beta   90.00
_cell.angle_gamma   90.00
#
_symmetry.space_group_name_H-M   'P 1'
#
loop_
_entity.id
_entity.type
_entity.pdbx_description
1 polymer ?
#
loop_
_entity_poly.entity_id
_entity_poly.type
_entity_poly.pdbx_seq_one_letter_code
_entity_poly.pdbx_strand_id
1 'polypeptide(L)'
;PRDRSVLAADVPDSYRDSFTSIVDDPFFQRFDDHNTRDLQLFESDPSSHDATPIRDDDSDDQRWPPPRRESLTIGHTPHWHRIIGATGVGKSSYIQRVLGLSRPPISNASSVRLVVDNMTFGVTLLELDLEYFDMSPAHPIQWPKQINGHIVPRVDGALILYDVTKGGTMKELPETIAALTKAGLPAVLVANKCDPGNVRQVDTQLVANHDLFKSCKQYAMVVFDGHEYLTEEEKRLGQDRKREKYWKKWGPYVAERQWATVREDYSPDGDAWSHFSHEHSRSRAYRWGEDGISGVCDTHGFQNIAFAFWNEEDDFLKERLFGLSNPQGNHGEGVKEAHFHVDNTPHSYMKFLYKYPQKKFPYEDLLAENARRGKEDNEYQILDTGVFDEDRYWDIFIETAKESDDPDELLFRVTAWNRGPDPAPIHIVPHMWFRNTWAWGREPEDKKPSLGIHGENQVKSKHHSLGERFLSMSPSPGVGASGEDVLPKMMFTDNDTNFETLYKQENKTPYVKDAFHKYIVDGEKKAINPAQTGTKAAAWFNFNEDGGVNPGECAVVRFRFSKKDLPYFDEGEFDDIMDQRVADADDFYYRISPLPMADDLRNIQRQAFSGMMWTKQHYLFIWDQGDNQLNLALGGGDELGKLLADAGQDAEAVVLGEGSEEVADGVVGTAGLLLELGDNGRLVVGAEGGSVEDGDELLVLLEDGLELRQGL
;
A
#
# COMPACT_ATOMS: atom_id res chain seq x y z
N PRO A 1 55.67 17.55 8.75
CA PRO A 1 56.28 17.22 10.07
C PRO A 1 55.24 16.50 10.94
N ARG A 2 55.35 15.18 11.11
CA ARG A 2 56.17 14.49 12.13
C ARG A 2 55.73 14.79 13.58
N ASP A 3 55.46 13.82 14.44
CA ASP A 3 55.14 12.39 14.18
C ASP A 3 54.56 11.72 15.45
N ARG A 4 53.73 10.68 15.25
CA ARG A 4 53.51 9.44 16.07
C ARG A 4 53.57 9.46 17.62
N SER A 5 52.70 8.70 18.30
CA SER A 5 52.96 7.25 18.47
C SER A 5 51.70 6.35 18.69
N VAL A 6 51.66 5.49 19.72
CA VAL A 6 50.90 4.19 19.76
C VAL A 6 50.41 3.85 21.18
N LEU A 7 49.50 2.89 21.45
CA LEU A 7 48.91 1.74 20.71
C LEU A 7 47.37 1.87 20.59
N ALA A 8 46.55 1.08 19.86
CA ALA A 8 46.68 -0.19 19.10
C ALA A 8 46.62 -1.55 19.88
N ALA A 9 45.42 -2.02 20.22
CA ALA A 9 45.13 -3.44 20.51
C ALA A 9 43.66 -3.82 20.18
N ASP A 10 43.50 -4.96 19.52
CA ASP A 10 42.37 -5.92 19.44
C ASP A 10 40.90 -5.43 19.46
N VAL A 11 40.19 -5.69 18.35
CA VAL A 11 38.72 -5.77 18.26
C VAL A 11 38.37 -7.14 17.65
N PRO A 12 37.61 -8.03 18.34
CA PRO A 12 37.25 -9.37 17.83
C PRO A 12 36.13 -9.37 16.77
N ASP A 13 35.97 -10.51 16.09
CA ASP A 13 34.92 -10.75 15.09
C ASP A 13 33.50 -10.76 15.68
N SER A 14 32.57 -10.00 15.08
CA SER A 14 31.13 -10.20 15.26
C SER A 14 30.26 -9.69 14.09
N TYR A 15 30.68 -9.91 12.84
CA TYR A 15 29.71 -9.94 11.73
C TYR A 15 28.91 -11.24 11.85
N ARG A 16 27.65 -11.15 12.31
CA ARG A 16 26.70 -12.27 12.25
C ARG A 16 25.87 -12.16 10.98
N ASP A 17 25.83 -13.24 10.21
CA ASP A 17 24.97 -13.35 9.04
C ASP A 17 23.49 -13.33 9.44
N SER A 18 22.71 -12.46 8.81
CA SER A 18 21.24 -12.45 8.87
C SER A 18 20.58 -13.20 7.69
N PHE A 19 21.36 -13.99 6.94
CA PHE A 19 20.88 -14.86 5.86
C PHE A 19 20.55 -16.28 6.36
N THR A 20 19.60 -16.37 7.29
CA THR A 20 18.89 -17.64 7.55
C THR A 20 17.50 -17.57 6.93
N SER A 21 17.43 -18.09 5.69
CA SER A 21 16.25 -18.56 4.97
C SER A 21 14.86 -18.27 5.57
N ILE A 22 14.07 -17.44 4.86
CA ILE A 22 12.62 -17.30 5.11
C ILE A 22 11.81 -18.51 4.59
N VAL A 23 12.47 -19.50 3.99
CA VAL A 23 11.88 -20.68 3.31
C VAL A 23 11.65 -21.84 4.28
N ASP A 24 12.25 -21.80 5.47
CA ASP A 24 12.22 -22.87 6.48
C ASP A 24 11.27 -22.58 7.65
N ASP A 25 10.50 -21.48 7.59
CA ASP A 25 9.47 -21.13 8.58
C ASP A 25 8.15 -21.90 8.27
N PRO A 26 7.62 -22.71 9.22
CA PRO A 26 6.37 -23.45 9.04
C PRO A 26 5.16 -22.59 8.63
N PHE A 27 5.13 -21.31 8.99
CA PHE A 27 4.02 -20.39 8.71
C PHE A 27 3.76 -20.17 7.21
N PHE A 28 4.78 -20.36 6.35
CA PHE A 28 4.64 -20.18 4.90
C PHE A 28 4.27 -21.46 4.14
N GLN A 29 4.22 -22.63 4.80
CA GLN A 29 3.95 -23.91 4.14
C GLN A 29 2.45 -24.25 4.08
N ARG A 30 1.71 -23.56 3.18
CA ARG A 30 0.71 -24.14 2.23
C ARG A 30 -0.23 -23.07 1.63
N PHE A 31 0.12 -22.61 0.43
CA PHE A 31 -0.89 -22.43 -0.62
C PHE A 31 -0.87 -23.71 -1.47
N ASP A 32 -1.87 -24.59 -1.30
CA ASP A 32 -2.12 -25.75 -2.16
C ASP A 32 -3.49 -25.55 -2.82
N ASP A 33 -3.52 -25.27 -4.13
CA ASP A 33 -4.76 -25.17 -4.89
C ASP A 33 -5.40 -26.56 -5.07
N HIS A 34 -6.49 -26.80 -4.35
CA HIS A 34 -7.24 -28.06 -4.43
C HIS A 34 -8.11 -28.16 -5.68
N ASN A 35 -7.49 -28.25 -6.87
CA ASN A 35 -8.14 -28.89 -8.02
C ASN A 35 -7.18 -29.37 -9.13
N THR A 36 -6.73 -30.63 -9.06
CA THR A 36 -6.41 -31.50 -10.22
C THR A 36 -6.04 -32.94 -9.79
N ARG A 37 -6.93 -33.61 -9.04
CA ARG A 37 -6.81 -35.06 -8.79
C ARG A 37 -8.13 -35.80 -8.91
N ASP A 38 -8.61 -35.93 -10.14
CA ASP A 38 -9.47 -37.06 -10.49
C ASP A 38 -9.17 -37.56 -11.91
N LEU A 39 -8.36 -38.62 -11.98
CA LEU A 39 -8.22 -39.57 -13.11
C LEU A 39 -7.32 -40.72 -12.64
N GLN A 40 -7.85 -41.54 -11.73
CA GLN A 40 -7.18 -42.71 -11.19
C GLN A 40 -7.42 -43.94 -12.09
N LEU A 41 -6.58 -44.97 -11.91
CA LEU A 41 -6.75 -46.36 -12.40
C LEU A 41 -6.63 -46.60 -13.93
N PHE A 42 -5.49 -47.18 -14.32
CA PHE A 42 -5.48 -48.59 -14.75
C PHE A 42 -4.12 -49.23 -14.41
N GLU A 43 -4.16 -50.36 -13.69
CA GLU A 43 -2.99 -51.18 -13.35
C GLU A 43 -2.80 -52.30 -14.39
N SER A 44 -1.56 -52.76 -14.62
CA SER A 44 -1.17 -54.20 -14.50
C SER A 44 0.28 -54.50 -14.94
N ASP A 45 1.12 -54.74 -13.93
CA ASP A 45 2.10 -55.83 -13.72
C ASP A 45 3.09 -56.34 -14.83
N PRO A 46 4.38 -56.63 -14.51
CA PRO A 46 5.40 -57.09 -15.48
C PRO A 46 5.84 -58.57 -15.37
N SER A 47 6.03 -59.26 -16.51
CA SER A 47 6.75 -60.56 -16.64
C SER A 47 6.99 -60.89 -18.13
N SER A 48 7.93 -61.73 -18.59
CA SER A 48 9.18 -62.30 -18.03
C SER A 48 9.98 -63.02 -19.16
N HIS A 49 11.29 -63.29 -18.97
CA HIS A 49 12.16 -64.25 -19.71
C HIS A 49 12.33 -64.02 -21.25
N ASP A 50 13.48 -64.15 -21.93
CA ASP A 50 14.60 -65.13 -21.98
C ASP A 50 15.82 -64.46 -22.69
N ALA A 51 17.00 -65.06 -22.95
CA ALA A 51 17.86 -66.00 -22.21
C ALA A 51 19.21 -66.26 -22.94
N THR A 52 20.31 -65.69 -22.44
CA THR A 52 21.66 -66.33 -22.42
C THR A 52 22.47 -66.41 -23.77
N PRO A 53 23.69 -67.04 -23.88
CA PRO A 53 24.91 -66.24 -24.12
C PRO A 53 25.98 -66.81 -25.12
N ILE A 54 27.03 -66.05 -25.47
CA ILE A 54 28.23 -66.56 -26.18
C ILE A 54 29.55 -65.95 -25.61
N ARG A 55 30.64 -66.72 -25.75
CA ARG A 55 32.04 -66.48 -25.33
C ARG A 55 33.00 -66.79 -26.51
N ASP A 56 34.31 -66.51 -26.53
CA ASP A 56 35.34 -66.11 -25.54
C ASP A 56 36.33 -65.10 -26.16
N ASP A 57 37.06 -64.24 -25.42
CA ASP A 57 38.39 -64.43 -24.78
C ASP A 57 39.55 -64.77 -25.75
N ASP A 58 40.49 -63.82 -25.97
CA ASP A 58 41.97 -64.02 -25.95
C ASP A 58 42.78 -62.69 -26.13
N SER A 59 44.09 -62.72 -25.89
CA SER A 59 44.93 -61.54 -25.55
C SER A 59 45.81 -60.87 -26.65
N ASP A 60 46.23 -59.63 -26.37
CA ASP A 60 47.44 -58.88 -26.81
C ASP A 60 47.83 -58.76 -28.31
N ASP A 61 47.79 -57.53 -28.85
CA ASP A 61 49.03 -56.72 -29.02
C ASP A 61 48.73 -55.20 -29.26
N GLN A 62 49.77 -54.37 -29.24
CA GLN A 62 49.77 -52.90 -29.25
C GLN A 62 48.98 -52.20 -30.38
N ARG A 63 48.18 -51.17 -30.03
CA ARG A 63 48.44 -49.73 -30.38
C ARG A 63 47.24 -48.82 -30.07
N TRP A 64 47.53 -47.57 -29.73
CA TRP A 64 46.54 -46.50 -29.56
C TRP A 64 45.87 -46.18 -30.92
N PRO A 65 44.53 -46.26 -31.05
CA PRO A 65 43.84 -45.88 -32.29
C PRO A 65 43.78 -44.36 -32.45
N PRO A 66 43.81 -43.83 -33.69
CA PRO A 66 43.70 -42.40 -33.95
C PRO A 66 42.28 -41.87 -33.69
N PRO A 67 42.10 -40.55 -33.43
CA PRO A 67 40.79 -39.95 -33.23
C PRO A 67 39.91 -40.15 -34.47
N ARG A 68 38.74 -40.78 -34.29
CA ARG A 68 37.72 -40.91 -35.33
C ARG A 68 36.93 -39.61 -35.44
N ARG A 69 36.45 -39.32 -36.66
CA ARG A 69 35.58 -38.18 -36.93
C ARG A 69 34.18 -38.42 -36.35
N GLU A 70 33.80 -37.57 -35.41
CA GLU A 70 32.43 -37.07 -35.34
C GLU A 70 32.31 -35.96 -36.41
N SER A 71 31.43 -36.08 -37.40
CA SER A 71 29.96 -35.96 -37.31
C SER A 71 29.54 -34.50 -37.11
N LEU A 72 28.90 -33.95 -38.15
CA LEU A 72 28.52 -32.54 -38.25
C LEU A 72 27.37 -32.20 -37.29
N THR A 73 27.68 -31.68 -36.11
CA THR A 73 26.78 -30.75 -35.42
C THR A 73 26.96 -29.34 -35.98
N ILE A 74 25.86 -28.65 -36.25
CA ILE A 74 25.89 -27.28 -36.78
C ILE A 74 26.28 -26.35 -35.63
N GLY A 75 27.54 -25.93 -35.60
CA GLY A 75 28.08 -25.08 -34.55
C GLY A 75 27.47 -23.67 -34.61
N HIS A 76 26.70 -23.30 -33.57
CA HIS A 76 26.20 -21.94 -33.39
C HIS A 76 27.39 -20.98 -33.27
N THR A 77 27.44 -19.97 -34.14
CA THR A 77 28.47 -18.92 -34.09
C THR A 77 28.32 -18.08 -32.82
N PRO A 78 29.41 -17.83 -32.07
CA PRO A 78 29.35 -16.91 -30.94
C PRO A 78 29.03 -15.49 -31.42
N HIS A 79 28.24 -14.76 -30.62
CA HIS A 79 27.85 -13.38 -30.86
C HIS A 79 28.82 -12.40 -30.19
N TRP A 80 29.12 -11.30 -30.88
CA TRP A 80 30.15 -10.33 -30.48
C TRP A 80 29.56 -8.95 -30.27
N HIS A 81 29.55 -8.52 -29.02
CA HIS A 81 29.10 -7.19 -28.63
C HIS A 81 30.30 -6.35 -28.20
N ARG A 82 30.36 -5.09 -28.64
CA ARG A 82 31.41 -4.15 -28.23
C ARG A 82 30.91 -3.25 -27.13
N ILE A 83 31.74 -3.01 -26.11
CA ILE A 83 31.50 -2.04 -25.05
C ILE A 83 32.40 -0.84 -25.30
N ILE A 84 31.78 0.23 -25.76
CA ILE A 84 32.40 1.46 -26.26
C ILE A 84 32.08 2.59 -25.26
N GLY A 85 32.99 3.53 -25.05
CA GLY A 85 32.74 4.71 -24.22
C GLY A 85 34.04 5.39 -23.82
N ALA A 86 33.93 6.62 -23.30
CA ALA A 86 35.10 7.39 -22.88
C ALA A 86 35.90 6.69 -21.76
N THR A 87 37.16 7.09 -21.58
CA THR A 87 38.00 6.55 -20.51
C THR A 87 37.42 6.91 -19.13
N GLY A 88 37.32 5.92 -18.24
CA GLY A 88 36.80 6.10 -16.88
C GLY A 88 35.27 6.08 -16.71
N VAL A 89 34.47 5.82 -17.75
CA VAL A 89 32.99 5.64 -17.61
C VAL A 89 32.59 4.36 -16.87
N GLY A 90 33.53 3.43 -16.64
CA GLY A 90 33.30 2.18 -15.88
C GLY A 90 33.03 0.92 -16.71
N LYS A 91 33.50 0.89 -17.97
CA LYS A 91 33.35 -0.25 -18.91
C LYS A 91 33.77 -1.60 -18.31
N SER A 92 34.99 -1.72 -17.79
CA SER A 92 35.50 -2.99 -17.22
C SER A 92 34.68 -3.46 -16.01
N SER A 93 34.20 -2.52 -15.18
CA SER A 93 33.30 -2.82 -14.05
C SER A 93 31.92 -3.29 -14.52
N TYR A 94 31.40 -2.73 -15.61
CA TYR A 94 30.16 -3.17 -16.23
C TYR A 94 30.30 -4.59 -16.79
N ILE A 95 31.38 -4.88 -17.53
CA ILE A 95 31.71 -6.24 -17.99
C ILE A 95 31.81 -7.21 -16.80
N GLN A 96 32.49 -6.80 -15.73
CA GLN A 96 32.60 -7.63 -14.51
C GLN A 96 31.23 -8.04 -13.98
N ARG A 97 30.29 -7.10 -13.86
CA ARG A 97 28.96 -7.38 -13.28
C ARG A 97 28.04 -8.13 -14.24
N VAL A 98 28.01 -7.78 -15.52
CA VAL A 98 27.20 -8.47 -16.54
C VAL A 98 27.66 -9.92 -16.76
N LEU A 99 28.95 -10.21 -16.57
CA LEU A 99 29.51 -11.56 -16.72
C LEU A 99 29.72 -12.31 -15.38
N GLY A 100 29.26 -11.76 -14.25
CA GLY A 100 29.38 -12.41 -12.92
C GLY A 100 30.82 -12.64 -12.44
N LEU A 101 31.80 -11.88 -12.94
CA LEU A 101 33.22 -12.15 -12.69
C LEU A 101 33.66 -11.68 -11.30
N SER A 102 34.40 -12.52 -10.59
CA SER A 102 34.92 -12.22 -9.24
C SER A 102 35.96 -11.09 -9.22
N ARG A 103 36.53 -10.72 -10.37
CA ARG A 103 37.47 -9.60 -10.57
C ARG A 103 37.22 -8.93 -11.92
N PRO A 104 37.59 -7.64 -12.10
CA PRO A 104 37.54 -7.00 -13.41
C PRO A 104 38.33 -7.78 -14.48
N PRO A 105 37.92 -7.73 -15.76
CA PRO A 105 38.68 -8.31 -16.86
C PRO A 105 40.13 -7.83 -16.91
N ILE A 106 41.07 -8.76 -17.08
CA ILE A 106 42.48 -8.46 -17.38
C ILE A 106 42.76 -8.40 -18.89
N SER A 107 41.73 -8.58 -19.72
CA SER A 107 41.81 -8.65 -21.18
C SER A 107 40.68 -7.87 -21.83
N ASN A 108 40.98 -7.21 -22.94
CA ASN A 108 40.04 -6.42 -23.77
C ASN A 108 38.88 -7.24 -24.36
N ALA A 109 38.86 -8.55 -24.15
CA ALA A 109 37.82 -9.48 -24.55
C ALA A 109 37.45 -10.34 -23.33
N SER A 110 36.15 -10.61 -23.14
CA SER A 110 35.62 -11.52 -22.13
C SER A 110 34.42 -12.29 -22.68
N SER A 111 34.46 -13.62 -22.63
CA SER A 111 33.46 -14.51 -23.22
C SER A 111 32.72 -15.32 -22.16
N VAL A 112 31.41 -15.48 -22.34
CA VAL A 112 30.53 -16.29 -21.48
C VAL A 112 29.58 -17.12 -22.35
N ARG A 113 28.88 -18.08 -21.74
CA ARG A 113 27.67 -18.68 -22.32
C ARG A 113 26.47 -18.17 -21.53
N LEU A 114 25.53 -17.52 -22.21
CA LEU A 114 24.23 -17.17 -21.65
C LEU A 114 23.19 -18.20 -22.11
N VAL A 115 22.18 -18.45 -21.28
CA VAL A 115 20.98 -19.20 -21.69
C VAL A 115 19.84 -18.21 -21.82
N VAL A 116 19.19 -18.19 -22.98
CA VAL A 116 18.00 -17.37 -23.28
C VAL A 116 17.04 -18.28 -24.05
N ASP A 117 15.78 -18.35 -23.61
CA ASP A 117 14.74 -19.20 -24.22
C ASP A 117 15.15 -20.67 -24.40
N ASN A 118 15.80 -21.24 -23.37
CA ASN A 118 16.47 -22.56 -23.36
C ASN A 118 17.58 -22.78 -24.42
N MET A 119 17.92 -21.77 -25.23
CA MET A 119 19.05 -21.81 -26.16
C MET A 119 20.31 -21.23 -25.52
N THR A 120 21.45 -21.89 -25.74
CA THR A 120 22.75 -21.46 -25.21
C THR A 120 23.51 -20.59 -26.22
N PHE A 121 23.64 -19.30 -25.93
CA PHE A 121 24.36 -18.33 -26.74
C PHE A 121 25.77 -18.09 -26.19
N GLY A 122 26.80 -18.31 -27.01
CA GLY A 122 28.15 -17.84 -26.70
C GLY A 122 28.25 -16.34 -26.94
N VAL A 123 28.40 -15.53 -25.88
CA VAL A 123 28.48 -14.06 -25.98
C VAL A 123 29.87 -13.60 -25.60
N THR A 124 30.48 -12.77 -26.43
CA THR A 124 31.75 -12.10 -26.12
C THR A 124 31.60 -10.60 -26.08
N LEU A 125 32.04 -10.00 -24.97
CA LEU A 125 32.13 -8.56 -24.77
C LEU A 125 33.56 -8.08 -25.08
N LEU A 126 33.69 -7.06 -25.92
CA LEU A 126 34.97 -6.44 -26.28
C LEU A 126 35.04 -5.00 -25.73
N GLU A 127 35.97 -4.72 -24.83
CA GLU A 127 36.16 -3.37 -24.25
C GLU A 127 37.00 -2.46 -25.16
N LEU A 128 36.48 -1.27 -25.47
CA LEU A 128 37.10 -0.29 -26.35
C LEU A 128 36.89 1.15 -25.82
N ASP A 129 37.95 1.96 -25.79
CA ASP A 129 37.85 3.41 -25.57
C ASP A 129 37.50 4.15 -26.87
N LEU A 130 36.80 5.28 -26.75
CA LEU A 130 36.47 6.16 -27.90
C LEU A 130 37.71 6.72 -28.60
N GLU A 131 38.82 6.87 -27.87
CA GLU A 131 40.11 7.37 -28.36
C GLU A 131 40.74 6.50 -29.48
N TYR A 132 40.26 5.27 -29.68
CA TYR A 132 40.71 4.36 -30.75
C TYR A 132 39.93 4.53 -32.08
N PHE A 133 39.01 5.49 -32.18
CA PHE A 133 38.14 5.67 -33.35
C PHE A 133 38.43 6.99 -34.09
N ASP A 134 38.82 6.90 -35.36
CA ASP A 134 38.83 8.06 -36.28
C ASP A 134 37.38 8.38 -36.71
N MET A 135 36.71 9.23 -35.91
CA MET A 135 35.29 9.56 -36.08
C MET A 135 35.02 10.60 -37.18
N SER A 136 35.54 10.35 -38.39
CA SER A 136 35.24 11.15 -39.57
C SER A 136 33.78 10.92 -40.03
N PRO A 137 32.86 11.91 -39.99
CA PRO A 137 31.46 11.72 -40.39
C PRO A 137 31.28 11.31 -41.87
N ALA A 138 32.32 11.52 -42.70
CA ALA A 138 32.35 11.12 -44.10
C ALA A 138 32.48 9.59 -44.28
N HIS A 139 33.12 8.86 -43.36
CA HIS A 139 33.51 7.46 -43.56
C HIS A 139 32.74 6.48 -42.64
N PRO A 140 32.64 5.19 -42.99
CA PRO A 140 32.23 4.15 -42.05
C PRO A 140 33.34 3.85 -41.03
N ILE A 141 32.98 3.36 -39.83
CA ILE A 141 33.94 2.96 -38.80
C ILE A 141 34.91 1.90 -39.36
N GLN A 142 36.20 2.24 -39.45
CA GLN A 142 37.24 1.28 -39.81
C GLN A 142 37.67 0.48 -38.58
N TRP A 143 36.97 -0.64 -38.35
CA TRP A 143 37.33 -1.57 -37.29
C TRP A 143 38.77 -2.10 -37.46
N PRO A 144 39.58 -2.18 -36.40
CA PRO A 144 40.90 -2.78 -36.47
C PRO A 144 40.80 -4.24 -36.90
N LYS A 145 41.58 -4.66 -37.90
CA LYS A 145 41.55 -6.02 -38.46
C LYS A 145 42.07 -7.09 -37.50
N GLN A 146 42.91 -6.68 -36.54
CA GLN A 146 43.43 -7.51 -35.47
C GLN A 146 43.42 -6.76 -34.13
N ILE A 147 43.17 -7.47 -33.04
CA ILE A 147 43.40 -7.02 -31.66
C ILE A 147 44.22 -8.12 -30.99
N ASN A 148 45.33 -7.74 -30.34
CA ASN A 148 46.27 -8.65 -29.66
C ASN A 148 46.70 -9.86 -30.52
N GLY A 149 46.87 -9.65 -31.84
CA GLY A 149 47.28 -10.68 -32.81
C GLY A 149 46.16 -11.58 -33.35
N HIS A 150 44.95 -11.52 -32.77
CA HIS A 150 43.79 -12.28 -33.25
C HIS A 150 42.97 -11.49 -34.27
N ILE A 151 42.44 -12.16 -35.30
CA ILE A 151 41.53 -11.56 -36.27
C ILE A 151 40.26 -11.12 -35.55
N VAL A 152 39.84 -9.87 -35.77
CA VAL A 152 38.63 -9.35 -35.14
C VAL A 152 37.38 -9.85 -35.90
N PRO A 153 36.44 -10.53 -35.23
CA PRO A 153 35.27 -11.11 -35.87
C PRO A 153 34.22 -10.06 -36.24
N ARG A 154 33.19 -10.49 -36.98
CA ARG A 154 31.96 -9.71 -37.22
C ARG A 154 31.31 -9.36 -35.88
N VAL A 155 30.75 -8.16 -35.82
CA VAL A 155 30.10 -7.57 -34.64
C VAL A 155 28.59 -7.63 -34.84
N ASP A 156 27.86 -7.96 -33.79
CA ASP A 156 26.39 -8.07 -33.80
C ASP A 156 25.71 -6.87 -33.11
N GLY A 157 26.39 -6.21 -32.17
CA GLY A 157 25.91 -4.97 -31.55
C GLY A 157 26.95 -4.19 -30.76
N ALA A 158 26.57 -3.00 -30.29
CA ALA A 158 27.39 -2.12 -29.45
C ALA A 158 26.62 -1.63 -28.21
N LEU A 159 27.29 -1.59 -27.06
CA LEU A 159 26.86 -0.92 -25.84
C LEU A 159 27.72 0.32 -25.67
N ILE A 160 27.11 1.51 -25.60
CA ILE A 160 27.79 2.80 -25.48
C ILE A 160 27.58 3.33 -24.06
N LEU A 161 28.64 3.41 -23.27
CA LEU A 161 28.56 3.76 -21.84
C LEU A 161 28.94 5.22 -21.58
N TYR A 162 28.14 5.89 -20.74
CA TYR A 162 28.40 7.25 -20.26
C TYR A 162 28.29 7.35 -18.73
N ASP A 163 28.89 8.40 -18.17
CA ASP A 163 28.97 8.64 -16.71
C ASP A 163 27.97 9.72 -16.32
N VAL A 164 26.90 9.37 -15.59
CA VAL A 164 25.85 10.34 -15.21
C VAL A 164 26.37 11.44 -14.27
N THR A 165 27.52 11.22 -13.62
CA THR A 165 28.18 12.20 -12.74
C THR A 165 29.11 13.15 -13.49
N LYS A 166 29.33 12.94 -14.80
CA LYS A 166 30.26 13.72 -15.63
C LYS A 166 29.67 14.03 -17.00
N GLY A 167 29.01 15.18 -17.12
CA GLY A 167 28.40 15.64 -18.38
C GLY A 167 29.40 15.77 -19.55
N GLY A 168 30.70 15.94 -19.26
CA GLY A 168 31.75 15.89 -20.26
C GLY A 168 31.84 14.57 -21.05
N THR A 169 31.38 13.45 -20.49
CA THR A 169 31.38 12.14 -21.17
C THR A 169 30.30 12.01 -22.25
N MET A 170 29.36 12.98 -22.34
CA MET A 170 28.33 13.01 -23.38
C MET A 170 28.83 13.57 -24.71
N LYS A 171 29.96 14.28 -24.74
CA LYS A 171 30.38 15.11 -25.89
C LYS A 171 30.59 14.35 -27.19
N GLU A 172 31.20 13.17 -27.10
CA GLU A 172 31.60 12.33 -28.25
C GLU A 172 30.49 11.36 -28.70
N LEU A 173 29.42 11.22 -27.90
CA LEU A 173 28.33 10.29 -28.18
C LEU A 173 27.60 10.56 -29.50
N PRO A 174 27.24 11.81 -29.88
CA PRO A 174 26.51 12.07 -31.12
C PRO A 174 27.26 11.60 -32.37
N GLU A 175 28.58 11.81 -32.40
CA GLU A 175 29.46 11.39 -33.50
C GLU A 175 29.61 9.86 -33.51
N THR A 176 29.83 9.26 -32.34
CA THR A 176 29.88 7.79 -32.15
C THR A 176 28.61 7.12 -32.67
N ILE A 177 27.44 7.65 -32.29
CA ILE A 177 26.12 7.11 -32.62
C ILE A 177 25.82 7.30 -34.11
N ALA A 178 26.16 8.44 -34.70
CA ALA A 178 26.03 8.66 -36.14
C ALA A 178 26.90 7.68 -36.94
N ALA A 179 28.14 7.44 -36.49
CA ALA A 179 29.06 6.51 -37.14
C ALA A 179 28.61 5.04 -37.05
N LEU A 180 28.08 4.61 -35.89
CA LEU A 180 27.52 3.28 -35.68
C LEU A 180 26.23 3.06 -36.49
N THR A 181 25.32 4.04 -36.49
CA THR A 181 24.07 4.02 -37.28
C THR A 181 24.39 3.89 -38.78
N LYS A 182 25.35 4.68 -39.27
CA LYS A 182 25.82 4.64 -40.67
C LYS A 182 26.54 3.33 -41.03
N ALA A 183 27.10 2.62 -40.05
CA ALA A 183 27.67 1.29 -40.21
C ALA A 183 26.62 0.15 -40.13
N GLY A 184 25.36 0.47 -39.82
CA GLY A 184 24.26 -0.51 -39.69
C GLY A 184 24.38 -1.44 -38.49
N LEU A 185 25.13 -1.04 -37.45
CA LEU A 185 25.32 -1.86 -36.24
C LEU A 185 24.31 -1.43 -35.15
N PRO A 186 23.49 -2.36 -34.60
CA PRO A 186 22.62 -2.08 -33.46
C PRO A 186 23.40 -1.52 -32.27
N ALA A 187 22.88 -0.46 -31.65
CA ALA A 187 23.55 0.23 -30.55
C ALA A 187 22.58 0.53 -29.40
N VAL A 188 23.03 0.28 -28.17
CA VAL A 188 22.30 0.58 -26.91
C VAL A 188 23.11 1.59 -26.11
N LEU A 189 22.47 2.67 -25.65
CA LEU A 189 23.09 3.67 -24.78
C LEU A 189 22.87 3.30 -23.31
N VAL A 190 23.94 3.28 -22.51
CA VAL A 190 23.96 2.81 -21.12
C VAL A 190 24.41 3.92 -20.18
N ALA A 191 23.51 4.36 -19.30
CA ALA A 191 23.82 5.26 -18.20
C ALA A 191 24.51 4.49 -17.06
N ASN A 192 25.69 4.93 -16.63
CA ASN A 192 26.46 4.27 -15.56
C ASN A 192 26.69 5.21 -14.36
N LYS A 193 26.95 4.62 -13.19
CA LYS A 193 27.13 5.28 -11.87
C LYS A 193 25.86 5.94 -11.33
N CYS A 194 24.71 5.30 -11.56
CA CYS A 194 23.38 5.78 -11.19
C CYS A 194 23.05 5.67 -9.70
N ASP A 195 24.01 5.21 -8.88
CA ASP A 195 23.87 4.84 -7.47
C ASP A 195 23.33 5.99 -6.59
N PRO A 196 22.60 5.69 -5.48
CA PRO A 196 22.13 6.71 -4.54
C PRO A 196 23.29 7.53 -3.95
N GLY A 197 23.07 8.84 -3.79
CA GLY A 197 24.07 9.79 -3.26
C GLY A 197 25.01 10.41 -4.31
N ASN A 198 25.08 9.89 -5.53
CA ASN A 198 25.84 10.51 -6.61
C ASN A 198 25.13 11.77 -7.17
N VAL A 199 25.79 12.93 -7.13
CA VAL A 199 25.30 14.14 -7.79
C VAL A 199 25.37 13.96 -9.31
N ARG A 200 24.21 13.90 -9.96
CA ARG A 200 24.11 13.72 -11.41
C ARG A 200 24.29 15.04 -12.15
N GLN A 201 25.09 15.02 -13.22
CA GLN A 201 25.29 16.12 -14.17
C GLN A 201 24.53 15.91 -15.50
N VAL A 202 23.94 14.72 -15.70
CA VAL A 202 23.17 14.36 -16.89
C VAL A 202 21.77 13.93 -16.47
N ASP A 203 20.76 14.51 -17.09
CA ASP A 203 19.37 14.07 -16.93
C ASP A 203 19.13 12.78 -17.74
N THR A 204 19.06 11.66 -17.02
CA THR A 204 18.81 10.33 -17.59
C THR A 204 17.38 10.15 -18.11
N GLN A 205 16.40 10.92 -17.62
CA GLN A 205 15.01 10.85 -18.12
C GLN A 205 14.88 11.59 -19.45
N LEU A 206 15.48 12.80 -19.56
CA LEU A 206 15.51 13.55 -20.81
C LEU A 206 16.20 12.74 -21.93
N VAL A 207 17.34 12.10 -21.64
CA VAL A 207 18.03 11.21 -22.61
C VAL A 207 17.18 9.99 -22.99
N ALA A 208 16.40 9.42 -22.08
CA ALA A 208 15.57 8.24 -22.34
C ALA A 208 14.23 8.52 -23.05
N ASN A 209 13.82 9.79 -23.15
CA ASN A 209 12.57 10.26 -23.76
C ASN A 209 12.82 11.06 -25.06
N HIS A 210 14.04 11.09 -25.57
CA HIS A 210 14.45 11.89 -26.74
C HIS A 210 14.15 11.13 -28.06
N ASP A 211 13.70 11.83 -29.11
CA ASP A 211 13.16 11.21 -30.34
C ASP A 211 14.10 10.18 -31.03
N LEU A 212 15.41 10.38 -30.94
CA LEU A 212 16.43 9.47 -31.49
C LEU A 212 16.76 8.27 -30.57
N PHE A 213 16.28 8.26 -29.32
CA PHE A 213 16.67 7.31 -28.28
C PHE A 213 15.44 6.63 -27.67
N LYS A 214 15.03 5.51 -28.26
CA LYS A 214 14.04 4.63 -27.65
C LYS A 214 14.62 3.97 -26.40
N SER A 215 14.01 4.25 -25.25
CA SER A 215 14.37 3.64 -23.97
C SER A 215 14.34 2.12 -24.06
N CYS A 216 15.36 1.43 -23.53
CA CYS A 216 15.39 -0.03 -23.53
C CYS A 216 14.29 -0.68 -22.67
N LYS A 217 13.55 0.10 -21.85
CA LYS A 217 12.29 -0.38 -21.26
C LYS A 217 11.22 -0.71 -22.31
N GLN A 218 11.30 -0.16 -23.53
CA GLN A 218 10.43 -0.55 -24.64
C GLN A 218 10.70 -1.98 -25.16
N TYR A 219 11.84 -2.61 -24.82
CA TYR A 219 12.06 -4.04 -25.11
C TYR A 219 11.36 -4.98 -24.12
N ALA A 220 10.62 -4.45 -23.13
CA ALA A 220 9.59 -5.20 -22.41
C ALA A 220 8.21 -5.14 -23.12
N MET A 221 8.07 -4.36 -24.20
CA MET A 221 6.89 -4.42 -25.07
C MET A 221 7.09 -5.53 -26.09
N VAL A 222 6.20 -6.52 -26.09
CA VAL A 222 6.11 -7.50 -27.17
C VAL A 222 5.60 -6.75 -28.42
N VAL A 223 6.49 -6.58 -29.40
CA VAL A 223 6.15 -6.00 -30.71
C VAL A 223 6.17 -7.11 -31.75
N PHE A 224 4.99 -7.54 -32.19
CA PHE A 224 4.83 -8.58 -33.20
C PHE A 224 4.16 -8.00 -34.45
N ASP A 225 4.73 -8.27 -35.62
CA ASP A 225 4.35 -7.70 -36.92
C ASP A 225 4.15 -6.16 -36.94
N GLY A 226 4.93 -5.45 -36.12
CA GLY A 226 4.85 -3.98 -35.98
C GLY A 226 3.76 -3.46 -35.04
N HIS A 227 2.94 -4.33 -34.45
CA HIS A 227 1.92 -3.98 -33.46
C HIS A 227 2.48 -4.06 -32.04
N GLU A 228 2.22 -3.05 -31.21
CA GLU A 228 2.55 -3.05 -29.78
C GLU A 228 1.47 -3.82 -29.00
N TYR A 229 1.85 -4.93 -28.37
CA TYR A 229 0.97 -5.68 -27.48
C TYR A 229 1.11 -5.13 -26.06
N LEU A 230 0.00 -4.63 -25.52
CA LEU A 230 -0.14 -4.15 -24.14
C LEU A 230 -1.04 -5.09 -23.35
N THR A 231 -0.72 -5.32 -22.08
CA THR A 231 -1.66 -5.96 -21.13
C THR A 231 -2.89 -5.08 -20.98
N GLU A 232 -4.03 -5.63 -20.55
CA GLU A 232 -5.21 -4.81 -20.29
C GLU A 232 -4.92 -3.73 -19.22
N GLU A 233 -4.08 -4.04 -18.23
CA GLU A 233 -3.70 -3.06 -17.21
C GLU A 233 -2.82 -1.92 -17.74
N GLU A 234 -1.91 -2.20 -18.67
CA GLU A 234 -1.18 -1.14 -19.39
C GLU A 234 -2.11 -0.26 -20.23
N LYS A 235 -3.20 -0.82 -20.78
CA LYS A 235 -4.24 -0.05 -21.50
C LYS A 235 -5.03 0.83 -20.54
N ARG A 236 -5.44 0.33 -19.37
CA ARG A 236 -6.08 1.13 -18.29
C ARG A 236 -5.18 2.27 -17.84
N LEU A 237 -3.91 1.98 -17.55
CA LEU A 237 -2.88 2.98 -17.28
C LEU A 237 -2.71 3.99 -18.43
N GLY A 238 -2.86 3.56 -19.69
CA GLY A 238 -2.85 4.42 -20.87
C GLY A 238 -4.03 5.39 -20.89
N GLN A 239 -5.25 4.87 -20.71
CA GLN A 239 -6.48 5.67 -20.64
C GLN A 239 -6.44 6.69 -19.49
N ASP A 240 -5.94 6.29 -18.32
CA ASP A 240 -5.80 7.14 -17.14
C ASP A 240 -4.78 8.28 -17.35
N ARG A 241 -3.61 7.97 -17.92
CA ARG A 241 -2.60 8.99 -18.29
C ARG A 241 -3.12 10.01 -19.31
N LYS A 242 -4.01 9.59 -20.23
CA LYS A 242 -4.66 10.48 -21.20
C LYS A 242 -5.94 11.15 -20.69
N ARG A 243 -6.44 10.76 -19.50
CA ARG A 243 -7.74 11.17 -18.92
C ARG A 243 -8.96 10.74 -19.74
N GLU A 244 -8.85 9.63 -20.48
CA GLU A 244 -9.95 8.95 -21.18
C GLU A 244 -10.87 8.22 -20.18
N LYS A 245 -10.28 7.55 -19.18
CA LYS A 245 -10.96 6.88 -18.05
C LYS A 245 -10.11 7.01 -16.79
N TYR A 246 -10.68 7.48 -15.68
CA TYR A 246 -9.93 7.78 -14.44
C TYR A 246 -9.76 6.54 -13.54
N TRP A 247 -8.98 5.55 -14.00
CA TRP A 247 -8.77 4.29 -13.30
C TRP A 247 -8.20 4.44 -11.88
N LYS A 248 -7.44 5.51 -11.60
CA LYS A 248 -6.94 5.82 -10.24
C LYS A 248 -7.87 6.69 -9.38
N LYS A 249 -9.14 6.91 -9.79
CA LYS A 249 -10.10 7.71 -9.01
C LYS A 249 -10.50 7.05 -7.69
N TRP A 250 -10.63 5.72 -7.70
CA TRP A 250 -10.91 4.90 -6.52
C TRP A 250 -9.74 3.97 -6.24
N GLY A 251 -9.40 3.76 -4.98
CA GLY A 251 -8.23 2.96 -4.60
C GLY A 251 -8.09 2.87 -3.07
N PRO A 252 -6.97 2.32 -2.58
CA PRO A 252 -6.73 2.04 -1.16
C PRO A 252 -6.33 3.32 -0.41
N TYR A 253 -7.07 4.41 -0.65
CA TYR A 253 -6.77 5.75 -0.13
C TYR A 253 -7.26 5.95 1.31
N VAL A 254 -8.03 5.01 1.88
CA VAL A 254 -8.36 4.99 3.31
C VAL A 254 -7.12 4.54 4.08
N ALA A 255 -6.81 5.16 5.22
CA ALA A 255 -5.69 4.70 6.03
C ALA A 255 -6.03 3.40 6.77
N GLU A 256 -5.04 2.56 7.03
CA GLU A 256 -5.23 1.40 7.93
C GLU A 256 -5.18 1.83 9.41
N ARG A 257 -4.61 3.02 9.66
CA ARG A 257 -4.54 3.74 10.94
C ARG A 257 -4.45 5.25 10.71
N GLN A 258 -5.38 6.01 11.30
CA GLN A 258 -5.43 7.48 11.32
C GLN A 258 -5.38 8.04 12.76
N TRP A 259 -5.73 7.22 13.76
CA TRP A 259 -5.65 7.54 15.18
C TRP A 259 -4.19 7.74 15.67
N ALA A 260 -4.03 8.54 16.73
CA ALA A 260 -2.76 8.99 17.30
C ALA A 260 -1.77 9.57 16.27
N THR A 261 -2.24 10.54 15.48
CA THR A 261 -1.43 11.27 14.49
C THR A 261 -1.51 12.78 14.67
N VAL A 262 -0.41 13.47 14.39
CA VAL A 262 -0.25 14.95 14.53
C VAL A 262 -1.29 15.76 13.75
N ARG A 263 -1.95 15.19 12.73
CA ARG A 263 -3.04 15.86 12.00
C ARG A 263 -4.33 15.95 12.81
N GLU A 264 -4.63 14.94 13.61
CA GLU A 264 -5.87 14.86 14.41
C GLU A 264 -5.62 15.29 15.88
N ASP A 265 -4.46 15.91 16.15
CA ASP A 265 -4.11 16.46 17.44
C ASP A 265 -4.73 17.85 17.65
N TYR A 266 -5.40 17.99 18.79
CA TYR A 266 -6.01 19.21 19.32
C TYR A 266 -5.85 19.27 20.85
N SER A 267 -4.77 18.67 21.36
CA SER A 267 -4.40 18.73 22.77
C SER A 267 -3.79 20.09 23.13
N PRO A 268 -3.98 20.58 24.38
CA PRO A 268 -3.40 21.84 24.83
C PRO A 268 -1.89 21.74 25.13
N ASP A 269 -1.33 20.53 25.21
CA ASP A 269 0.07 20.23 25.51
C ASP A 269 0.85 19.63 24.33
N GLY A 270 0.18 19.25 23.25
CA GLY A 270 0.78 18.69 22.03
C GLY A 270 1.05 17.18 22.08
N ASP A 271 0.39 16.42 22.95
CA ASP A 271 0.45 14.95 22.93
C ASP A 271 -0.49 14.33 21.88
N ALA A 272 -0.11 14.51 20.62
CA ALA A 272 -0.68 13.83 19.45
C ALA A 272 -0.76 12.30 19.57
N TRP A 273 0.02 11.67 20.46
CA TRP A 273 0.09 10.21 20.59
C TRP A 273 -0.97 9.64 21.54
N SER A 274 -1.55 10.48 22.40
CA SER A 274 -2.59 10.10 23.37
C SER A 274 -3.95 10.73 23.08
N HIS A 275 -3.99 11.96 22.55
CA HIS A 275 -5.22 12.76 22.39
C HIS A 275 -6.34 12.06 21.59
N PHE A 276 -5.99 11.45 20.46
CA PHE A 276 -6.91 10.70 19.60
C PHE A 276 -6.53 9.22 19.62
N SER A 277 -6.76 8.55 20.74
CA SER A 277 -6.41 7.12 20.93
C SER A 277 -7.17 6.17 19.99
N HIS A 278 -6.67 4.93 19.85
CA HIS A 278 -7.39 3.84 19.20
C HIS A 278 -8.79 3.62 19.80
N GLU A 279 -8.94 3.77 21.12
CA GLU A 279 -10.23 3.70 21.81
C GLU A 279 -11.20 4.81 21.37
N HIS A 280 -10.72 6.06 21.30
CA HIS A 280 -11.51 7.19 20.82
C HIS A 280 -11.93 7.04 19.34
N SER A 281 -11.15 6.32 18.52
CA SER A 281 -11.39 6.19 17.06
C SER A 281 -12.76 5.64 16.66
N ARG A 282 -13.36 4.79 17.49
CA ARG A 282 -14.70 4.20 17.27
C ARG A 282 -15.80 5.25 17.40
N SER A 283 -15.65 6.16 18.36
CA SER A 283 -16.68 7.11 18.80
C SER A 283 -16.45 8.55 18.28
N ARG A 284 -15.22 8.93 17.95
CA ARG A 284 -14.84 10.28 17.46
C ARG A 284 -14.77 10.31 15.94
N ALA A 285 -15.45 11.27 15.31
CA ALA A 285 -15.31 11.52 13.87
C ALA A 285 -13.94 12.15 13.57
N TYR A 286 -13.33 11.79 12.45
CA TYR A 286 -12.06 12.36 12.01
C TYR A 286 -12.25 13.72 11.33
N ARG A 287 -11.21 14.55 11.35
CA ARG A 287 -11.21 15.88 10.74
C ARG A 287 -10.42 15.93 9.43
N TRP A 288 -9.44 15.06 9.19
CA TRP A 288 -8.57 15.15 8.00
C TRP A 288 -8.51 13.89 7.15
N GLY A 289 -8.57 12.71 7.76
CA GLY A 289 -8.63 11.42 7.08
C GLY A 289 -9.86 10.61 7.49
N GLU A 290 -9.80 9.31 7.22
CA GLU A 290 -10.63 8.24 7.77
C GLU A 290 -9.74 6.97 7.77
N ASP A 291 -10.02 6.01 8.65
CA ASP A 291 -9.37 4.70 8.67
C ASP A 291 -10.32 3.51 8.83
N GLY A 292 -9.87 2.37 8.30
CA GLY A 292 -10.56 1.09 8.38
C GLY A 292 -9.81 -0.04 7.65
N ILE A 293 -10.09 -1.30 8.04
CA ILE A 293 -9.40 -2.48 7.47
C ILE A 293 -9.68 -2.59 5.97
N SER A 294 -8.63 -2.75 5.16
CA SER A 294 -8.69 -2.91 3.70
C SER A 294 -9.54 -1.83 2.99
N GLY A 295 -9.52 -0.60 3.52
CA GLY A 295 -10.43 0.45 3.09
C GLY A 295 -10.15 1.04 1.70
N VAL A 296 -11.22 1.37 0.98
CA VAL A 296 -11.21 1.92 -0.38
C VAL A 296 -12.06 3.19 -0.42
N CYS A 297 -11.53 4.27 -1.00
CA CYS A 297 -12.28 5.52 -1.19
C CYS A 297 -11.90 6.24 -2.48
N ASP A 298 -12.53 7.39 -2.75
CA ASP A 298 -12.13 8.26 -3.86
C ASP A 298 -10.85 9.05 -3.51
N THR A 299 -10.16 9.63 -4.50
CA THR A 299 -8.90 10.37 -4.28
C THR A 299 -8.98 11.53 -3.27
N HIS A 300 -10.18 12.07 -2.99
CA HIS A 300 -10.40 13.15 -2.02
C HIS A 300 -10.89 12.64 -0.64
N GLY A 301 -11.01 11.32 -0.47
CA GLY A 301 -11.46 10.70 0.77
C GLY A 301 -12.85 11.17 1.20
N PHE A 302 -13.77 11.44 0.27
CA PHE A 302 -15.14 11.85 0.62
C PHE A 302 -16.00 10.63 0.97
N GLN A 303 -16.02 9.60 0.11
CA GLN A 303 -16.84 8.39 0.28
C GLN A 303 -15.94 7.16 0.43
N ASN A 304 -16.09 6.47 1.55
CA ASN A 304 -15.22 5.37 1.99
C ASN A 304 -16.02 4.07 2.12
N ILE A 305 -15.39 2.95 1.80
CA ILE A 305 -15.86 1.58 2.02
C ILE A 305 -14.74 0.84 2.75
N ALA A 306 -15.05 0.11 3.82
CA ALA A 306 -14.08 -0.71 4.56
C ALA A 306 -14.81 -1.83 5.31
N PHE A 307 -14.06 -2.68 6.01
CA PHE A 307 -14.57 -3.94 6.55
C PHE A 307 -14.46 -3.98 8.07
N ALA A 308 -15.50 -4.50 8.72
CA ALA A 308 -15.53 -4.77 10.14
C ALA A 308 -15.91 -6.23 10.41
N PHE A 309 -15.29 -6.80 11.44
CA PHE A 309 -15.45 -8.22 11.81
C PHE A 309 -15.80 -8.38 13.29
N TRP A 310 -16.42 -9.50 13.65
CA TRP A 310 -16.64 -9.89 15.04
C TRP A 310 -16.67 -11.42 15.15
N ASN A 311 -16.05 -11.96 16.19
CA ASN A 311 -15.90 -13.39 16.50
C ASN A 311 -16.77 -13.84 17.70
N GLU A 312 -17.76 -13.04 18.08
CA GLU A 312 -18.58 -13.17 19.30
C GLU A 312 -17.82 -13.02 20.65
N GLU A 313 -16.48 -12.96 20.62
CA GLU A 313 -15.59 -12.91 21.80
C GLU A 313 -14.97 -11.52 22.07
N ASP A 314 -14.77 -10.69 21.04
CA ASP A 314 -14.25 -9.32 21.16
C ASP A 314 -15.28 -8.34 21.77
N ASP A 315 -14.85 -7.41 22.62
CA ASP A 315 -15.73 -6.39 23.25
C ASP A 315 -16.31 -5.35 22.27
N PHE A 316 -15.85 -5.34 21.01
CA PHE A 316 -16.28 -4.40 19.98
C PHE A 316 -15.92 -4.92 18.58
N LEU A 317 -16.69 -4.52 17.56
CA LEU A 317 -16.36 -4.82 16.15
C LEU A 317 -14.93 -4.38 15.80
N LYS A 318 -14.17 -5.30 15.21
CA LYS A 318 -12.85 -5.06 14.62
C LYS A 318 -12.99 -4.31 13.30
N GLU A 319 -13.24 -2.99 13.34
CA GLU A 319 -13.33 -2.11 12.15
C GLU A 319 -11.99 -1.41 11.78
N ARG A 320 -10.94 -1.56 12.60
CA ARG A 320 -9.58 -0.99 12.41
C ARG A 320 -8.50 -1.97 12.86
N LEU A 321 -7.28 -1.77 12.38
CA LEU A 321 -6.09 -2.47 12.88
C LEU A 321 -5.63 -1.86 14.21
N PHE A 322 -5.45 -2.70 15.22
CA PHE A 322 -4.84 -2.33 16.49
C PHE A 322 -3.32 -2.14 16.38
N GLY A 323 -2.78 -1.29 17.25
CA GLY A 323 -1.35 -1.06 17.38
C GLY A 323 -1.04 -0.25 18.62
N LEU A 324 0.24 0.07 18.79
CA LEU A 324 0.76 0.91 19.87
C LEU A 324 1.05 2.32 19.35
N SER A 325 0.76 3.34 20.15
CA SER A 325 1.31 4.69 19.92
C SER A 325 2.77 4.77 20.37
N ASN A 326 3.47 5.83 19.94
CA ASN A 326 4.91 6.03 20.20
C ASN A 326 5.36 5.82 21.67
N PRO A 327 4.66 6.30 22.71
CA PRO A 327 5.02 6.03 24.11
C PRO A 327 4.65 4.63 24.64
N GLN A 328 3.90 3.82 23.87
CA GLN A 328 3.40 2.50 24.31
C GLN A 328 4.28 1.33 23.87
N GLY A 329 5.00 1.45 22.75
CA GLY A 329 5.90 0.41 22.23
C GLY A 329 7.36 0.66 22.60
N ASN A 330 8.09 -0.41 22.95
CA ASN A 330 9.51 -0.31 23.33
C ASN A 330 10.42 0.18 22.18
N HIS A 331 10.01 -0.04 20.92
CA HIS A 331 10.64 0.51 19.70
C HIS A 331 9.82 1.63 19.03
N GLY A 332 8.74 2.11 19.66
CA GLY A 332 7.89 3.20 19.18
C GLY A 332 6.52 2.74 18.69
N GLU A 333 5.99 3.43 17.67
CA GLU A 333 4.71 3.07 17.03
C GLU A 333 4.82 1.75 16.26
N GLY A 334 3.83 0.86 16.41
CA GLY A 334 3.78 -0.39 15.66
C GLY A 334 2.39 -1.04 15.66
N VAL A 335 1.94 -1.51 14.50
CA VAL A 335 0.72 -2.33 14.35
C VAL A 335 0.96 -3.70 15.00
N LYS A 336 -0.04 -4.22 15.72
CA LYS A 336 0.03 -5.50 16.45
C LYS A 336 -1.03 -6.48 15.92
N GLU A 337 -1.16 -6.55 14.59
CA GLU A 337 -2.18 -7.27 13.83
C GLU A 337 -1.54 -8.01 12.66
N ALA A 338 -1.88 -9.30 12.48
CA ALA A 338 -1.36 -10.09 11.37
C ALA A 338 -2.15 -9.82 10.07
N HIS A 339 -1.58 -9.04 9.17
CA HIS A 339 -2.21 -8.62 7.92
C HIS A 339 -1.19 -8.51 6.77
N PHE A 340 -1.63 -8.69 5.53
CA PHE A 340 -0.75 -8.78 4.36
C PHE A 340 -1.35 -8.14 3.10
N HIS A 341 -0.56 -7.31 2.42
CA HIS A 341 -0.86 -6.72 1.12
C HIS A 341 -0.59 -7.73 -0.01
N VAL A 342 -1.45 -8.75 -0.15
CA VAL A 342 -1.23 -9.90 -1.05
C VAL A 342 -1.10 -9.49 -2.53
N ASP A 343 -2.00 -8.65 -3.04
CA ASP A 343 -1.94 -8.16 -4.42
C ASP A 343 -2.50 -6.73 -4.58
N ASN A 344 -2.00 -5.97 -5.55
CA ASN A 344 -2.53 -4.65 -5.91
C ASN A 344 -1.91 -4.17 -7.23
N THR A 345 -2.65 -4.26 -8.33
CA THR A 345 -2.29 -3.60 -9.60
C THR A 345 -2.29 -2.06 -9.39
N PRO A 346 -2.23 -1.22 -10.43
CA PRO A 346 -2.58 0.19 -10.30
C PRO A 346 -4.07 0.48 -10.01
N HIS A 347 -4.62 -0.25 -9.02
CA HIS A 347 -5.93 -0.17 -8.39
C HIS A 347 -7.10 -0.74 -9.22
N SER A 348 -6.86 -1.57 -10.23
CA SER A 348 -7.92 -2.31 -10.95
C SER A 348 -8.27 -3.66 -10.30
N TYR A 349 -7.33 -4.24 -9.56
CA TYR A 349 -7.49 -5.42 -8.72
C TYR A 349 -6.61 -5.26 -7.48
N MET A 350 -7.14 -5.63 -6.32
CA MET A 350 -6.48 -5.52 -5.01
C MET A 350 -6.91 -6.69 -4.13
N LYS A 351 -5.95 -7.33 -3.44
CA LYS A 351 -6.17 -8.44 -2.51
C LYS A 351 -5.43 -8.18 -1.20
N PHE A 352 -6.19 -8.23 -0.11
CA PHE A 352 -5.72 -8.14 1.27
C PHE A 352 -5.96 -9.48 1.97
N LEU A 353 -5.11 -9.82 2.93
CA LEU A 353 -5.34 -10.93 3.86
C LEU A 353 -5.26 -10.40 5.29
N TYR A 354 -6.29 -10.65 6.09
CA TYR A 354 -6.30 -10.41 7.53
C TYR A 354 -6.41 -11.75 8.27
N LYS A 355 -5.50 -12.00 9.23
CA LYS A 355 -5.56 -13.15 10.15
C LYS A 355 -6.23 -12.71 11.45
N TYR A 356 -7.53 -12.93 11.56
CA TYR A 356 -8.34 -12.51 12.71
C TYR A 356 -8.51 -13.69 13.70
N PRO A 357 -8.18 -13.57 15.00
CA PRO A 357 -8.29 -14.69 15.93
C PRO A 357 -9.75 -15.11 16.19
N GLN A 358 -9.96 -16.40 16.47
CA GLN A 358 -11.27 -16.92 16.92
C GLN A 358 -11.52 -16.67 18.41
N LYS A 359 -10.45 -16.57 19.21
CA LYS A 359 -10.49 -16.16 20.61
C LYS A 359 -10.55 -14.63 20.71
N LYS A 360 -11.03 -14.09 21.84
CA LYS A 360 -10.92 -12.67 22.19
C LYS A 360 -9.51 -12.14 21.96
N PHE A 361 -9.41 -10.98 21.32
CA PHE A 361 -8.14 -10.37 20.91
C PHE A 361 -7.35 -9.82 22.12
N PRO A 362 -6.02 -10.07 22.20
CA PRO A 362 -5.22 -9.84 23.42
C PRO A 362 -4.76 -8.38 23.61
N TYR A 363 -5.69 -7.41 23.56
CA TYR A 363 -5.39 -5.97 23.66
C TYR A 363 -4.58 -5.60 24.93
N GLU A 364 -5.03 -6.07 26.10
CA GLU A 364 -4.41 -5.72 27.39
C GLU A 364 -3.01 -6.33 27.55
N ASP A 365 -2.81 -7.56 27.08
CA ASP A 365 -1.52 -8.27 27.15
C ASP A 365 -0.48 -7.61 26.22
N LEU A 366 -0.89 -7.31 24.98
CA LEU A 366 -0.07 -6.56 24.02
C LEU A 366 0.35 -5.18 24.55
N LEU A 367 -0.53 -4.48 25.28
CA LEU A 367 -0.19 -3.22 25.94
C LEU A 367 0.74 -3.41 27.15
N ALA A 368 0.40 -4.32 28.06
CA ALA A 368 1.08 -4.48 29.34
C ALA A 368 2.51 -5.04 29.20
N GLU A 369 2.75 -5.94 28.25
CA GLU A 369 4.07 -6.53 28.03
C GLU A 369 4.98 -5.62 27.18
N ASN A 370 4.48 -4.95 26.13
CA ASN A 370 5.30 -3.96 25.41
C ASN A 370 5.69 -2.78 26.33
N ALA A 371 4.80 -2.32 27.21
CA ALA A 371 5.09 -1.27 28.20
C ALA A 371 6.09 -1.70 29.30
N ARG A 372 6.38 -3.01 29.44
CA ARG A 372 7.41 -3.55 30.34
C ARG A 372 8.79 -3.66 29.70
N ARG A 373 8.85 -3.78 28.38
CA ARG A 373 10.08 -4.07 27.64
C ARG A 373 10.94 -2.83 27.43
N GLY A 374 12.26 -3.02 27.52
CA GLY A 374 13.26 -2.02 27.21
C GLY A 374 13.58 -1.97 25.72
N LYS A 375 14.44 -1.01 25.34
CA LYS A 375 14.91 -0.85 23.95
C LYS A 375 15.83 -1.98 23.47
N GLU A 376 16.45 -2.69 24.41
CA GLU A 376 17.32 -3.84 24.14
C GLU A 376 16.53 -5.17 24.00
N ASP A 377 15.24 -5.17 24.37
CA ASP A 377 14.36 -6.33 24.22
C ASP A 377 13.72 -6.33 22.83
N ASN A 378 13.38 -7.51 22.30
CA ASN A 378 12.55 -7.62 21.11
C ASN A 378 11.14 -7.11 21.40
N GLU A 379 10.48 -6.47 20.43
CA GLU A 379 9.05 -6.18 20.49
C GLU A 379 8.22 -7.40 20.91
N TYR A 380 7.12 -7.19 21.60
CA TYR A 380 6.10 -8.21 21.79
C TYR A 380 5.02 -8.04 20.71
N GLN A 381 4.71 -9.13 20.00
CA GLN A 381 3.85 -9.15 18.82
C GLN A 381 2.69 -10.14 19.01
N ILE A 382 1.63 -10.02 18.20
CA ILE A 382 0.44 -10.87 18.31
C ILE A 382 0.75 -12.38 18.24
N LEU A 383 1.81 -12.77 17.52
CA LEU A 383 2.28 -14.15 17.41
C LEU A 383 2.79 -14.71 18.76
N ASP A 384 3.33 -13.86 19.64
CA ASP A 384 3.90 -14.27 20.93
C ASP A 384 2.82 -14.56 21.99
N THR A 385 1.56 -14.18 21.74
CA THR A 385 0.44 -14.24 22.71
C THR A 385 -0.24 -15.61 22.80
N GLY A 386 0.05 -16.55 21.89
CA GLY A 386 -0.67 -17.83 21.78
C GLY A 386 -2.13 -17.71 21.30
N VAL A 387 -2.60 -16.52 20.88
CA VAL A 387 -3.98 -16.35 20.41
C VAL A 387 -4.29 -17.22 19.19
N PHE A 388 -3.30 -17.46 18.32
CA PHE A 388 -3.37 -18.31 17.14
C PHE A 388 -3.06 -19.79 17.38
N ASP A 389 -2.80 -20.22 18.62
CA ASP A 389 -2.55 -21.63 18.95
C ASP A 389 -3.69 -22.54 18.49
N GLU A 390 -3.34 -23.74 18.01
CA GLU A 390 -4.23 -24.72 17.36
C GLU A 390 -4.86 -24.22 16.04
N ASP A 391 -4.19 -23.30 15.33
CA ASP A 391 -4.67 -22.66 14.09
C ASP A 391 -6.03 -21.93 14.25
N ARG A 392 -6.35 -21.49 15.47
CA ARG A 392 -7.65 -20.89 15.84
C ARG A 392 -7.83 -19.45 15.36
N TYR A 393 -7.85 -19.27 14.05
CA TYR A 393 -8.03 -17.99 13.37
C TYR A 393 -8.81 -18.12 12.06
N TRP A 394 -9.21 -16.97 11.56
CA TRP A 394 -9.81 -16.75 10.25
C TRP A 394 -8.75 -16.26 9.27
N ASP A 395 -8.58 -16.93 8.13
CA ASP A 395 -7.92 -16.33 6.97
C ASP A 395 -8.98 -15.55 6.19
N ILE A 396 -9.05 -14.23 6.42
CA ILE A 396 -10.01 -13.35 5.78
C ILE A 396 -9.33 -12.69 4.57
N PHE A 397 -9.61 -13.22 3.38
CA PHE A 397 -9.26 -12.57 2.13
C PHE A 397 -10.29 -11.49 1.81
N ILE A 398 -9.82 -10.28 1.52
CA ILE A 398 -10.65 -9.16 1.07
C ILE A 398 -10.14 -8.76 -0.31
N GLU A 399 -10.99 -8.97 -1.32
CA GLU A 399 -10.67 -8.67 -2.72
C GLU A 399 -11.51 -7.48 -3.20
N THR A 400 -10.87 -6.54 -3.89
CA THR A 400 -11.55 -5.44 -4.60
C THR A 400 -11.15 -5.47 -6.08
N ALA A 401 -12.16 -5.58 -6.92
CA ALA A 401 -12.07 -5.51 -8.38
C ALA A 401 -12.69 -4.21 -8.90
N LYS A 402 -12.27 -3.78 -10.07
CA LYS A 402 -13.05 -2.86 -10.91
C LYS A 402 -13.79 -3.62 -12.01
N GLU A 403 -14.92 -3.07 -12.45
CA GLU A 403 -15.54 -3.52 -13.70
C GLU A 403 -14.53 -3.36 -14.86
N SER A 404 -14.61 -4.25 -15.86
CA SER A 404 -13.64 -4.33 -16.95
C SER A 404 -13.58 -3.05 -17.78
N ASP A 405 -14.68 -2.29 -17.92
CA ASP A 405 -14.76 -1.04 -18.67
C ASP A 405 -15.16 0.22 -17.83
N ASP A 406 -15.80 0.12 -16.66
CA ASP A 406 -16.14 1.29 -15.82
C ASP A 406 -15.21 1.47 -14.59
N PRO A 407 -14.31 2.48 -14.58
CA PRO A 407 -13.42 2.76 -13.45
C PRO A 407 -14.14 3.29 -12.20
N ASP A 408 -15.43 3.63 -12.31
CA ASP A 408 -16.29 4.09 -11.23
C ASP A 408 -17.20 2.98 -10.66
N GLU A 409 -17.10 1.74 -11.15
CA GLU A 409 -17.79 0.56 -10.62
C GLU A 409 -16.80 -0.41 -9.95
N LEU A 410 -17.07 -0.73 -8.67
CA LEU A 410 -16.22 -1.57 -7.83
C LEU A 410 -16.98 -2.85 -7.43
N LEU A 411 -16.30 -3.98 -7.45
CA LEU A 411 -16.77 -5.29 -7.00
C LEU A 411 -15.94 -5.71 -5.78
N PHE A 412 -16.57 -6.28 -4.76
CA PHE A 412 -15.93 -6.66 -3.50
C PHE A 412 -16.31 -8.09 -3.12
N ARG A 413 -15.31 -8.96 -2.89
CA ARG A 413 -15.47 -10.35 -2.44
C ARG A 413 -14.69 -10.52 -1.14
N VAL A 414 -15.37 -10.89 -0.06
CA VAL A 414 -14.77 -11.21 1.24
C VAL A 414 -14.94 -12.70 1.48
N THR A 415 -13.84 -13.42 1.69
CA THR A 415 -13.85 -14.86 1.96
C THR A 415 -13.12 -15.13 3.26
N ALA A 416 -13.84 -15.53 4.31
CA ALA A 416 -13.30 -15.85 5.62
C ALA A 416 -13.25 -17.37 5.83
N TRP A 417 -12.05 -17.95 5.74
CA TRP A 417 -11.81 -19.38 5.98
C TRP A 417 -11.61 -19.69 7.45
N ASN A 418 -12.33 -20.67 7.99
CA ASN A 418 -12.04 -21.23 9.31
C ASN A 418 -10.79 -22.13 9.22
N ARG A 419 -9.70 -21.74 9.89
CA ARG A 419 -8.48 -22.57 10.00
C ARG A 419 -8.44 -23.45 11.27
N GLY A 420 -9.29 -23.14 12.25
CA GLY A 420 -9.36 -23.85 13.52
C GLY A 420 -9.99 -25.25 13.40
N PRO A 421 -9.87 -26.07 14.46
CA PRO A 421 -10.30 -27.47 14.46
C PRO A 421 -11.78 -27.67 14.82
N ASP A 422 -12.47 -26.60 15.23
CA ASP A 422 -13.89 -26.60 15.64
C ASP A 422 -14.69 -25.58 14.79
N PRO A 423 -16.02 -25.73 14.64
CA PRO A 423 -16.86 -24.67 14.07
C PRO A 423 -16.74 -23.38 14.88
N ALA A 424 -16.74 -22.23 14.20
CA ALA A 424 -16.58 -20.93 14.85
C ALA A 424 -17.51 -19.86 14.24
N PRO A 425 -18.09 -18.96 15.05
CA PRO A 425 -18.94 -17.88 14.56
C PRO A 425 -18.10 -16.75 13.95
N ILE A 426 -18.63 -16.13 12.89
CA ILE A 426 -18.11 -14.85 12.40
C ILE A 426 -19.23 -13.95 11.89
N HIS A 427 -19.11 -12.66 12.17
CA HIS A 427 -19.91 -11.61 11.55
C HIS A 427 -19.04 -10.81 10.59
N ILE A 428 -19.52 -10.62 9.38
CA ILE A 428 -18.85 -9.82 8.35
C ILE A 428 -19.73 -8.59 8.11
N VAL A 429 -19.16 -7.41 8.32
CA VAL A 429 -19.90 -6.14 8.33
C VAL A 429 -19.19 -5.11 7.44
N PRO A 430 -19.43 -5.11 6.11
CA PRO A 430 -18.92 -4.06 5.25
C PRO A 430 -19.60 -2.73 5.57
N HIS A 431 -18.79 -1.70 5.80
CA HIS A 431 -19.20 -0.33 6.09
C HIS A 431 -19.06 0.54 4.83
N MET A 432 -20.00 1.47 4.63
CA MET A 432 -19.87 2.57 3.68
C MET A 432 -20.22 3.88 4.38
N TRP A 433 -19.36 4.89 4.30
CA TRP A 433 -19.59 6.17 4.98
C TRP A 433 -18.95 7.36 4.28
N PHE A 434 -19.49 8.55 4.56
CA PHE A 434 -18.86 9.79 4.18
C PHE A 434 -17.94 10.32 5.28
N ARG A 435 -16.75 10.80 4.92
CA ARG A 435 -15.87 11.53 5.84
C ARG A 435 -16.59 12.78 6.33
N ASN A 436 -16.52 13.07 7.63
CA ASN A 436 -17.25 14.20 8.17
C ASN A 436 -16.67 15.55 7.67
N THR A 437 -17.44 16.24 6.83
CA THR A 437 -17.12 17.60 6.32
C THR A 437 -18.06 18.66 6.88
N TRP A 438 -19.26 18.27 7.30
CA TRP A 438 -20.36 19.15 7.71
C TRP A 438 -20.19 19.66 9.16
N ALA A 439 -19.77 18.81 10.10
CA ALA A 439 -19.61 19.21 11.51
C ALA A 439 -18.49 20.25 11.74
N TRP A 440 -17.60 20.41 10.75
CA TRP A 440 -16.46 21.33 10.79
C TRP A 440 -16.66 22.60 9.94
N GLY A 441 -17.89 22.88 9.48
CA GLY A 441 -18.23 24.09 8.70
C GLY A 441 -17.61 24.17 7.29
N ARG A 442 -16.86 23.15 6.84
CA ARG A 442 -16.15 23.20 5.55
C ARG A 442 -17.07 23.19 4.34
N GLU A 443 -18.22 22.55 4.47
CA GLU A 443 -19.26 22.52 3.45
C GLU A 443 -20.60 22.95 4.03
N PRO A 444 -21.37 23.82 3.34
CA PRO A 444 -22.73 24.18 3.71
C PRO A 444 -23.66 22.97 3.92
N GLU A 445 -24.66 23.12 4.79
CA GLU A 445 -25.57 22.04 5.17
C GLU A 445 -26.37 21.46 3.98
N ASP A 446 -26.69 22.26 2.96
CA ASP A 446 -27.35 21.78 1.73
C ASP A 446 -26.51 20.80 0.91
N LYS A 447 -25.21 20.70 1.23
CA LYS A 447 -24.27 19.73 0.66
C LYS A 447 -24.04 18.49 1.54
N LYS A 448 -24.58 18.41 2.77
CA LYS A 448 -24.40 17.23 3.64
C LYS A 448 -24.81 15.98 2.83
N PRO A 449 -23.90 15.02 2.63
CA PRO A 449 -24.21 13.85 1.81
C PRO A 449 -25.18 12.93 2.55
N SER A 450 -25.76 11.97 1.84
CA SER A 450 -26.70 11.03 2.45
C SER A 450 -26.59 9.61 1.91
N LEU A 451 -26.91 8.68 2.79
CA LEU A 451 -27.14 7.26 2.57
C LEU A 451 -28.59 6.95 2.94
N GLY A 452 -29.22 6.03 2.21
CA GLY A 452 -30.55 5.54 2.52
C GLY A 452 -30.85 4.20 1.86
N ILE A 453 -31.76 3.43 2.47
CA ILE A 453 -32.24 2.16 1.90
C ILE A 453 -32.90 2.38 0.53
N HIS A 454 -32.61 1.52 -0.43
CA HIS A 454 -33.14 1.56 -1.80
C HIS A 454 -33.19 0.12 -2.33
N GLY A 455 -34.34 -0.54 -2.19
CA GLY A 455 -34.45 -1.99 -2.32
C GLY A 455 -34.09 -2.71 -1.01
N GLU A 456 -34.24 -4.05 -0.98
CA GLU A 456 -34.06 -4.84 0.25
C GLU A 456 -32.59 -4.97 0.64
N ASN A 457 -31.72 -5.34 -0.33
CA ASN A 457 -30.29 -5.58 -0.15
C ASN A 457 -29.41 -4.48 -0.76
N GLN A 458 -29.93 -3.25 -0.91
CA GLN A 458 -29.23 -2.17 -1.62
C GLN A 458 -29.38 -0.80 -0.93
N VAL A 459 -28.29 -0.03 -0.95
CA VAL A 459 -28.18 1.30 -0.33
C VAL A 459 -27.90 2.34 -1.41
N LYS A 460 -28.76 3.34 -1.52
CA LYS A 460 -28.50 4.52 -2.33
C LYS A 460 -27.68 5.53 -1.54
N SER A 461 -26.69 6.12 -2.20
CA SER A 461 -25.83 7.17 -1.68
C SER A 461 -25.86 8.39 -2.60
N LYS A 462 -25.72 9.58 -2.02
CA LYS A 462 -25.76 10.87 -2.74
C LYS A 462 -24.73 11.84 -2.16
N HIS A 463 -23.86 12.37 -3.01
CA HIS A 463 -22.86 13.38 -2.65
C HIS A 463 -22.72 14.39 -3.79
N HIS A 464 -22.73 15.69 -3.47
CA HIS A 464 -22.80 16.79 -4.45
C HIS A 464 -21.76 16.68 -5.58
N SER A 465 -20.52 16.27 -5.25
CA SER A 465 -19.42 16.10 -6.21
C SER A 465 -19.31 14.70 -6.84
N LEU A 466 -19.77 13.64 -6.16
CA LEU A 466 -19.57 12.25 -6.62
C LEU A 466 -20.78 11.67 -7.37
N GLY A 467 -21.94 12.35 -7.30
CA GLY A 467 -23.20 11.95 -7.91
C GLY A 467 -24.07 11.09 -6.99
N GLU A 468 -24.97 10.32 -7.60
CA GLU A 468 -25.71 9.24 -6.94
C GLU A 468 -25.05 7.89 -7.26
N ARG A 469 -25.03 6.97 -6.27
CA ARG A 469 -24.43 5.63 -6.38
C ARG A 469 -25.16 4.61 -5.54
N PHE A 470 -25.05 3.35 -5.91
CA PHE A 470 -25.75 2.21 -5.31
C PHE A 470 -24.74 1.18 -4.83
N LEU A 471 -24.82 0.83 -3.54
CA LEU A 471 -24.10 -0.29 -2.94
C LEU A 471 -25.08 -1.47 -2.85
N SER A 472 -24.79 -2.57 -3.53
CA SER A 472 -25.72 -3.68 -3.77
C SER A 472 -25.09 -4.97 -3.26
N MET A 473 -25.73 -5.63 -2.29
CA MET A 473 -25.25 -6.86 -1.65
C MET A 473 -25.95 -8.07 -2.27
N SER A 474 -25.22 -9.17 -2.51
CA SER A 474 -25.86 -10.46 -2.75
C SER A 474 -26.06 -11.24 -1.43
N PRO A 475 -26.99 -12.19 -1.37
CA PRO A 475 -27.05 -13.16 -0.27
C PRO A 475 -25.75 -13.98 -0.18
N SER A 476 -25.34 -14.37 1.02
CA SER A 476 -24.29 -15.39 1.20
C SER A 476 -24.94 -16.76 1.40
N PRO A 477 -24.34 -17.86 0.92
CA PRO A 477 -24.73 -19.21 1.33
C PRO A 477 -24.79 -19.37 2.86
N GLY A 478 -25.72 -20.20 3.32
CA GLY A 478 -25.83 -20.62 4.72
C GLY A 478 -24.68 -21.51 5.19
N VAL A 479 -24.43 -21.52 6.50
CA VAL A 479 -23.35 -22.29 7.15
C VAL A 479 -23.85 -23.42 8.07
N GLY A 480 -25.11 -23.36 8.50
CA GLY A 480 -25.75 -24.38 9.35
C GLY A 480 -26.69 -25.31 8.59
N ALA A 481 -27.30 -26.25 9.32
CA ALA A 481 -28.14 -27.31 8.77
C ALA A 481 -29.49 -26.84 8.19
N SER A 482 -29.87 -25.56 8.34
CA SER A 482 -31.01 -24.97 7.64
C SER A 482 -30.84 -24.99 6.11
N GLY A 483 -29.62 -24.71 5.64
CA GLY A 483 -29.35 -24.39 4.24
C GLY A 483 -30.02 -23.08 3.74
N GLU A 484 -30.45 -22.19 4.65
CA GLU A 484 -30.99 -20.88 4.29
C GLU A 484 -29.87 -19.84 4.07
N ASP A 485 -30.01 -18.99 3.06
CA ASP A 485 -29.00 -17.96 2.73
C ASP A 485 -28.93 -16.87 3.82
N VAL A 486 -27.71 -16.50 4.19
CA VAL A 486 -27.43 -15.38 5.11
C VAL A 486 -27.66 -14.06 4.37
N LEU A 487 -28.83 -13.46 4.61
CA LEU A 487 -29.23 -12.16 4.06
C LEU A 487 -28.57 -10.99 4.81
N PRO A 488 -28.13 -9.94 4.10
CA PRO A 488 -27.51 -8.76 4.70
C PRO A 488 -28.53 -7.92 5.48
N LYS A 489 -28.28 -7.69 6.77
CA LYS A 489 -29.07 -6.74 7.56
C LYS A 489 -28.54 -5.32 7.38
N MET A 490 -29.26 -4.51 6.59
CA MET A 490 -28.92 -3.10 6.36
C MET A 490 -29.17 -2.21 7.59
N MET A 491 -28.13 -1.50 8.02
CA MET A 491 -28.11 -0.62 9.20
C MET A 491 -27.55 0.76 8.85
N PHE A 492 -28.01 1.79 9.56
CA PHE A 492 -27.71 3.19 9.26
C PHE A 492 -27.46 4.01 10.54
N THR A 493 -26.55 4.98 10.45
CA THR A 493 -26.21 5.96 11.50
C THR A 493 -25.54 7.18 10.85
N ASP A 494 -25.10 8.19 11.62
CA ASP A 494 -24.21 9.24 11.10
C ASP A 494 -22.74 9.02 11.49
N ASN A 495 -21.82 9.48 10.63
CA ASN A 495 -20.38 9.59 10.98
C ASN A 495 -20.12 10.85 11.82
N ASP A 496 -20.98 11.10 12.81
CA ASP A 496 -20.91 12.21 13.74
C ASP A 496 -20.41 11.71 15.11
N THR A 497 -19.61 12.53 15.79
CA THR A 497 -18.95 12.19 17.06
C THR A 497 -19.98 11.88 18.16
N ASN A 498 -19.70 10.83 18.95
CA ASN A 498 -20.45 10.51 20.16
C ASN A 498 -19.89 11.29 21.37
N PHE A 499 -20.40 12.50 21.56
CA PHE A 499 -20.09 13.40 22.67
C PHE A 499 -20.53 12.84 24.04
N GLU A 500 -21.62 12.06 24.09
CA GLU A 500 -22.11 11.46 25.34
C GLU A 500 -21.14 10.42 25.91
N THR A 501 -20.58 9.56 25.06
CA THR A 501 -19.60 8.57 25.51
C THR A 501 -18.24 9.20 25.82
N LEU A 502 -17.74 10.09 24.96
CA LEU A 502 -16.40 10.69 25.11
C LEU A 502 -16.34 11.78 26.18
N TYR A 503 -17.29 12.71 26.18
CA TYR A 503 -17.20 13.98 26.92
C TYR A 503 -18.37 14.23 27.89
N LYS A 504 -19.34 13.30 27.96
CA LYS A 504 -20.56 13.36 28.81
C LYS A 504 -21.50 14.53 28.47
N GLN A 505 -21.43 15.03 27.24
CA GLN A 505 -22.30 16.07 26.68
C GLN A 505 -23.44 15.46 25.85
N GLU A 506 -24.49 16.23 25.56
CA GLU A 506 -25.62 15.74 24.73
C GLU A 506 -25.22 15.58 23.25
N ASN A 507 -25.62 14.47 22.64
CA ASN A 507 -25.38 14.20 21.22
C ASN A 507 -26.37 14.98 20.33
N LYS A 508 -25.88 15.73 19.33
CA LYS A 508 -26.71 16.47 18.34
C LYS A 508 -27.67 15.57 17.53
N THR A 509 -27.40 14.27 17.47
CA THR A 509 -28.24 13.22 16.90
C THR A 509 -28.11 11.96 17.75
N PRO A 510 -29.17 11.17 18.01
CA PRO A 510 -29.06 9.92 18.76
C PRO A 510 -28.33 8.81 17.98
N TYR A 511 -28.05 9.00 16.67
CA TYR A 511 -27.43 8.00 15.81
C TYR A 511 -26.02 8.46 15.43
N VAL A 512 -25.01 7.97 16.17
CA VAL A 512 -23.61 8.41 16.11
C VAL A 512 -22.65 7.31 15.60
N LYS A 513 -21.37 7.66 15.37
CA LYS A 513 -20.37 6.84 14.66
C LYS A 513 -20.22 5.39 15.16
N ASP A 514 -20.39 5.16 16.46
CA ASP A 514 -20.21 3.86 17.13
C ASP A 514 -21.47 2.99 17.21
N ALA A 515 -22.60 3.43 16.66
CA ALA A 515 -23.89 2.75 16.74
C ALA A 515 -23.88 1.26 16.34
N PHE A 516 -23.02 0.85 15.41
CA PHE A 516 -22.95 -0.54 14.95
C PHE A 516 -22.30 -1.47 15.98
N HIS A 517 -21.33 -0.98 16.77
CA HIS A 517 -20.77 -1.74 17.90
C HIS A 517 -21.87 -2.03 18.91
N LYS A 518 -22.57 -0.97 19.36
CA LYS A 518 -23.72 -1.05 20.28
C LYS A 518 -24.83 -1.96 19.78
N TYR A 519 -25.17 -1.91 18.49
CA TYR A 519 -26.28 -2.69 17.95
C TYR A 519 -25.98 -4.18 17.84
N ILE A 520 -24.77 -4.54 17.40
CA ILE A 520 -24.35 -5.93 17.20
C ILE A 520 -23.90 -6.55 18.53
N VAL A 521 -22.89 -5.96 19.17
CA VAL A 521 -22.18 -6.51 20.34
C VAL A 521 -22.98 -6.30 21.63
N ASP A 522 -23.26 -5.05 22.00
CA ASP A 522 -24.01 -4.72 23.23
C ASP A 522 -25.52 -5.03 23.11
N GLY A 523 -25.99 -5.36 21.90
CA GLY A 523 -27.38 -5.70 21.63
C GLY A 523 -28.36 -4.51 21.65
N GLU A 524 -27.90 -3.26 21.69
CA GLU A 524 -28.73 -2.06 21.81
C GLU A 524 -29.54 -1.77 20.54
N LYS A 525 -30.75 -2.35 20.45
CA LYS A 525 -31.56 -2.27 19.21
C LYS A 525 -32.13 -0.88 18.87
N LYS A 526 -31.77 0.17 19.63
CA LYS A 526 -32.10 1.58 19.37
C LYS A 526 -30.91 2.40 18.84
N ALA A 527 -29.68 1.87 18.83
CA ALA A 527 -28.49 2.63 18.47
C ALA A 527 -28.44 3.04 16.98
N ILE A 528 -29.07 2.28 16.10
CA ILE A 528 -29.15 2.57 14.65
C ILE A 528 -30.42 3.33 14.29
N ASN A 529 -30.37 4.13 13.23
CA ASN A 529 -31.50 4.92 12.76
C ASN A 529 -32.60 4.03 12.15
N PRO A 530 -33.81 3.95 12.76
CA PRO A 530 -34.92 3.15 12.25
C PRO A 530 -35.55 3.74 10.97
N ALA A 531 -35.24 4.98 10.60
CA ALA A 531 -35.62 5.56 9.31
C ALA A 531 -34.73 5.08 8.14
N GLN A 532 -33.72 4.24 8.42
CA GLN A 532 -32.81 3.65 7.44
C GLN A 532 -32.11 4.68 6.53
N THR A 533 -31.62 5.76 7.16
CA THR A 533 -30.88 6.87 6.53
C THR A 533 -29.75 7.39 7.42
N GLY A 534 -28.78 8.12 6.86
CA GLY A 534 -27.70 8.76 7.60
C GLY A 534 -26.48 9.06 6.72
N THR A 535 -25.30 9.18 7.32
CA THR A 535 -24.00 9.34 6.61
C THR A 535 -23.03 8.17 6.75
N LYS A 536 -23.33 7.18 7.61
CA LYS A 536 -22.64 5.88 7.73
C LYS A 536 -23.66 4.74 7.65
N ALA A 537 -23.40 3.73 6.82
CA ALA A 537 -24.24 2.55 6.64
C ALA A 537 -23.40 1.27 6.75
N ALA A 538 -24.06 0.16 7.06
CA ALA A 538 -23.45 -1.17 7.16
C ALA A 538 -24.41 -2.26 6.67
N ALA A 539 -23.86 -3.32 6.09
CA ALA A 539 -24.57 -4.57 5.84
C ALA A 539 -24.04 -5.65 6.78
N TRP A 540 -24.83 -6.06 7.78
CA TRP A 540 -24.41 -7.10 8.72
C TRP A 540 -24.80 -8.49 8.20
N PHE A 541 -23.80 -9.30 7.85
CA PHE A 541 -23.94 -10.74 7.63
C PHE A 541 -23.55 -11.50 8.90
N ASN A 542 -24.28 -12.55 9.22
CA ASN A 542 -24.14 -13.33 10.45
C ASN A 542 -23.95 -14.83 10.15
N PHE A 543 -22.79 -15.37 10.48
CA PHE A 543 -22.43 -16.78 10.25
C PHE A 543 -22.22 -17.49 11.61
N ASN A 544 -23.28 -17.61 12.40
CA ASN A 544 -23.27 -18.26 13.72
C ASN A 544 -24.29 -19.42 13.89
N GLU A 545 -25.00 -19.82 12.83
CA GLU A 545 -25.89 -21.00 12.85
C GLU A 545 -25.07 -22.28 13.13
N ASP A 546 -25.58 -23.18 13.97
CA ASP A 546 -24.95 -24.43 14.40
C ASP A 546 -23.51 -24.32 14.96
N GLY A 547 -23.11 -23.11 15.38
CA GLY A 547 -21.76 -22.80 15.86
C GLY A 547 -20.89 -22.04 14.84
N GLY A 548 -21.42 -21.78 13.64
CA GLY A 548 -20.79 -21.00 12.59
C GLY A 548 -20.13 -21.85 11.51
N VAL A 549 -19.09 -21.32 10.87
CA VAL A 549 -18.43 -21.96 9.73
C VAL A 549 -17.64 -23.19 10.20
N ASN A 550 -17.79 -24.35 9.54
CA ASN A 550 -17.07 -25.57 9.91
C ASN A 550 -15.56 -25.48 9.62
N PRO A 551 -14.72 -26.31 10.27
CA PRO A 551 -13.28 -26.40 10.00
C PRO A 551 -12.97 -26.61 8.51
N GLY A 552 -12.16 -25.71 7.93
CA GLY A 552 -11.78 -25.76 6.52
C GLY A 552 -12.84 -25.26 5.53
N GLU A 553 -14.03 -24.85 5.98
CA GLU A 553 -15.02 -24.16 5.15
C GLU A 553 -14.83 -22.62 5.23
N CYS A 554 -15.62 -21.85 4.47
CA CYS A 554 -15.56 -20.39 4.48
C CYS A 554 -16.94 -19.72 4.36
N ALA A 555 -17.04 -18.51 4.94
CA ALA A 555 -18.13 -17.58 4.68
C ALA A 555 -17.75 -16.62 3.53
N VAL A 556 -18.68 -16.32 2.61
CA VAL A 556 -18.40 -15.53 1.39
C VAL A 556 -19.40 -14.39 1.22
N VAL A 557 -18.95 -13.15 1.38
CA VAL A 557 -19.76 -11.94 1.16
C VAL A 557 -19.38 -11.28 -0.16
N ARG A 558 -20.35 -11.14 -1.08
CA ARG A 558 -20.20 -10.43 -2.36
C ARG A 558 -21.02 -9.14 -2.39
N PHE A 559 -20.44 -8.03 -2.87
CA PHE A 559 -21.19 -6.81 -3.15
C PHE A 559 -20.55 -5.92 -4.23
N ARG A 560 -21.37 -5.01 -4.77
CA ARG A 560 -21.02 -4.14 -5.90
C ARG A 560 -21.40 -2.69 -5.61
N PHE A 561 -20.49 -1.77 -5.90
CA PHE A 561 -20.68 -0.32 -5.76
C PHE A 561 -20.62 0.34 -7.14
N SER A 562 -21.74 0.86 -7.62
CA SER A 562 -21.87 1.41 -8.99
C SER A 562 -22.61 2.74 -9.03
N LYS A 563 -22.52 3.46 -10.15
CA LYS A 563 -23.48 4.52 -10.53
C LYS A 563 -24.80 3.95 -11.06
N LYS A 564 -24.81 2.69 -11.51
CA LYS A 564 -25.95 2.01 -12.11
C LYS A 564 -26.90 1.57 -10.99
N ASP A 565 -28.19 1.88 -11.14
CA ASP A 565 -29.27 1.33 -10.32
C ASP A 565 -29.54 -0.10 -10.81
N LEU A 566 -28.97 -1.09 -10.12
CA LEU A 566 -29.01 -2.51 -10.51
C LEU A 566 -29.97 -3.26 -9.58
N PRO A 567 -31.20 -3.58 -10.01
CA PRO A 567 -32.21 -4.24 -9.16
C PRO A 567 -32.00 -5.77 -9.05
N TYR A 568 -30.97 -6.31 -9.72
CA TYR A 568 -30.57 -7.71 -9.66
C TYR A 568 -29.05 -7.79 -9.56
N PHE A 569 -28.56 -8.74 -8.79
CA PHE A 569 -27.13 -9.04 -8.65
C PHE A 569 -26.85 -10.34 -9.40
N ASP A 570 -26.12 -10.26 -10.50
CA ASP A 570 -25.67 -11.44 -11.22
C ASP A 570 -24.34 -11.92 -10.62
N GLU A 571 -24.37 -13.04 -9.90
CA GLU A 571 -23.19 -13.62 -9.26
C GLU A 571 -22.24 -14.29 -10.27
N GLY A 572 -22.76 -14.72 -11.44
CA GLY A 572 -21.94 -15.24 -12.53
C GLY A 572 -21.13 -14.14 -13.19
N GLU A 573 -21.78 -13.03 -13.59
CA GLU A 573 -21.09 -11.84 -14.10
C GLU A 573 -20.08 -11.31 -13.07
N PHE A 574 -20.42 -11.35 -11.78
CA PHE A 574 -19.54 -10.91 -10.70
C PHE A 574 -18.27 -11.76 -10.62
N ASP A 575 -18.37 -13.09 -10.48
CA ASP A 575 -17.17 -13.94 -10.34
C ASP A 575 -16.37 -14.02 -11.66
N ASP A 576 -17.01 -13.98 -12.83
CA ASP A 576 -16.31 -13.84 -14.13
C ASP A 576 -15.43 -12.57 -14.16
N ILE A 577 -15.94 -11.42 -13.67
CA ILE A 577 -15.16 -10.17 -13.60
C ILE A 577 -14.05 -10.28 -12.56
N MET A 578 -14.32 -10.86 -11.38
CA MET A 578 -13.32 -11.05 -10.32
C MET A 578 -12.14 -11.89 -10.81
N ASP A 579 -12.41 -13.00 -11.50
CA ASP A 579 -11.36 -13.93 -11.91
C ASP A 579 -10.62 -13.43 -13.17
N GLN A 580 -11.29 -12.69 -14.06
CA GLN A 580 -10.62 -11.91 -15.11
C GLN A 580 -9.76 -10.76 -14.54
N ARG A 581 -10.11 -10.19 -13.38
CA ARG A 581 -9.23 -9.23 -12.67
C ARG A 581 -7.93 -9.89 -12.18
N VAL A 582 -8.00 -11.13 -11.69
CA VAL A 582 -6.80 -11.91 -11.30
C VAL A 582 -5.93 -12.19 -12.52
N ALA A 583 -6.50 -12.71 -13.61
CA ALA A 583 -5.76 -13.02 -14.83
C ALA A 583 -5.05 -11.79 -15.46
N ASP A 584 -5.71 -10.63 -15.47
CA ASP A 584 -5.11 -9.37 -15.92
C ASP A 584 -3.95 -8.91 -15.02
N ALA A 585 -4.02 -9.18 -13.71
CA ALA A 585 -2.96 -8.88 -12.76
C ALA A 585 -1.75 -9.81 -12.98
N ASP A 586 -2.00 -11.10 -13.22
CA ASP A 586 -0.97 -12.09 -13.51
C ASP A 586 -0.18 -11.73 -14.78
N ASP A 587 -0.86 -11.40 -15.88
CA ASP A 587 -0.23 -10.91 -17.13
C ASP A 587 0.62 -9.64 -16.88
N PHE A 588 0.07 -8.67 -16.13
CA PHE A 588 0.77 -7.44 -15.77
C PHE A 588 2.05 -7.69 -14.96
N TYR A 589 2.01 -8.54 -13.93
CA TYR A 589 3.20 -8.85 -13.12
C TYR A 589 4.20 -9.77 -13.82
N TYR A 590 3.73 -10.73 -14.63
CA TYR A 590 4.58 -11.56 -15.46
C TYR A 590 5.40 -10.69 -16.42
N ARG A 591 4.77 -9.70 -17.05
CA ARG A 591 5.41 -8.74 -17.96
C ARG A 591 6.39 -7.77 -17.27
N ILE A 592 6.18 -7.41 -16.01
CA ILE A 592 7.12 -6.55 -15.25
C ILE A 592 8.47 -7.26 -15.05
N SER A 593 8.45 -8.59 -14.83
CA SER A 593 9.64 -9.42 -14.67
C SER A 593 9.61 -10.62 -15.63
N PRO A 594 9.87 -10.39 -16.93
CA PRO A 594 9.70 -11.39 -17.99
C PRO A 594 10.87 -12.38 -18.09
N LEU A 595 11.88 -12.26 -17.23
CA LEU A 595 13.00 -13.19 -17.16
C LEU A 595 12.61 -14.44 -16.34
N PRO A 596 13.19 -15.62 -16.64
CA PRO A 596 13.01 -16.81 -15.82
C PRO A 596 13.50 -16.56 -14.38
N MET A 597 12.60 -16.73 -13.43
CA MET A 597 12.84 -16.66 -11.97
C MET A 597 11.90 -17.66 -11.30
N ALA A 598 12.27 -18.15 -10.11
CA ALA A 598 11.40 -19.01 -9.31
C ALA A 598 10.15 -18.24 -8.86
N ASP A 599 9.01 -18.92 -8.79
CA ASP A 599 7.72 -18.28 -8.55
C ASP A 599 7.60 -17.68 -7.15
N ASP A 600 8.30 -18.23 -6.14
CA ASP A 600 8.45 -17.62 -4.81
C ASP A 600 9.05 -16.21 -4.89
N LEU A 601 10.09 -16.03 -5.70
CA LEU A 601 10.74 -14.73 -5.91
C LEU A 601 9.83 -13.77 -6.69
N ARG A 602 8.98 -14.30 -7.59
CA ARG A 602 7.97 -13.52 -8.32
C ARG A 602 6.87 -13.05 -7.35
N ASN A 603 6.43 -13.91 -6.45
CA ASN A 603 5.42 -13.62 -5.44
C ASN A 603 5.92 -12.61 -4.39
N ILE A 604 7.16 -12.76 -3.89
CA ILE A 604 7.81 -11.76 -3.02
C ILE A 604 7.88 -10.40 -3.73
N GLN A 605 8.22 -10.36 -5.02
CA GLN A 605 8.26 -9.13 -5.79
C GLN A 605 6.85 -8.52 -5.99
N ARG A 606 5.84 -9.35 -6.30
CA ARG A 606 4.43 -8.94 -6.44
C ARG A 606 3.91 -8.32 -5.14
N GLN A 607 4.13 -8.97 -4.00
CA GLN A 607 3.73 -8.48 -2.68
C GLN A 607 4.47 -7.18 -2.30
N ALA A 608 5.76 -7.06 -2.63
CA ALA A 608 6.50 -5.81 -2.42
C ALA A 608 5.99 -4.65 -3.29
N PHE A 609 5.56 -4.91 -4.53
CA PHE A 609 4.87 -3.92 -5.36
C PHE A 609 3.47 -3.60 -4.84
N SER A 610 2.73 -4.63 -4.41
CA SER A 610 1.38 -4.52 -3.84
C SER A 610 1.37 -3.62 -2.61
N GLY A 611 2.26 -3.85 -1.65
CA GLY A 611 2.42 -3.01 -0.45
C GLY A 611 2.62 -1.52 -0.81
N MET A 612 3.50 -1.21 -1.76
CA MET A 612 3.69 0.17 -2.23
C MET A 612 2.46 0.80 -2.91
N MET A 613 1.50 -0.01 -3.38
CA MET A 613 0.22 0.47 -3.91
C MET A 613 -0.83 0.63 -2.81
N TRP A 614 -0.89 -0.27 -1.84
CA TRP A 614 -1.75 -0.19 -0.64
C TRP A 614 -1.35 0.99 0.27
N THR A 615 -0.07 1.29 0.44
CA THR A 615 0.41 2.43 1.24
C THR A 615 0.18 3.80 0.58
N LYS A 616 -0.53 3.88 -0.56
CA LYS A 616 -0.97 5.16 -1.12
C LYS A 616 -2.23 5.63 -0.41
N GLN A 617 -2.08 6.28 0.73
CA GLN A 617 -3.21 6.75 1.54
C GLN A 617 -3.54 8.24 1.25
N HIS A 618 -4.77 8.65 1.56
CA HIS A 618 -5.25 10.02 1.36
C HIS A 618 -4.63 10.98 2.40
N TYR A 619 -3.85 11.95 1.90
CA TYR A 619 -3.30 13.02 2.73
C TYR A 619 -3.98 14.36 2.41
N LEU A 620 -4.90 14.75 3.29
CA LEU A 620 -5.35 16.13 3.44
C LEU A 620 -4.85 16.69 4.76
N PHE A 621 -4.43 17.95 4.74
CA PHE A 621 -4.29 18.85 5.88
C PHE A 621 -4.34 20.29 5.32
N ILE A 622 -5.13 21.17 5.92
CA ILE A 622 -5.26 22.57 5.47
C ILE A 622 -4.87 23.43 6.68
N TRP A 623 -3.74 24.13 6.58
CA TRP A 623 -3.07 24.72 7.74
C TRP A 623 -3.95 25.71 8.50
N ASP A 624 -4.54 26.70 7.80
CA ASP A 624 -5.39 27.75 8.38
C ASP A 624 -6.55 27.20 9.24
N GLN A 625 -7.23 26.17 8.75
CA GLN A 625 -8.32 25.51 9.47
C GLN A 625 -7.86 24.66 10.66
N GLY A 626 -6.58 24.26 10.71
CA GLY A 626 -5.94 23.73 11.92
C GLY A 626 -5.58 24.87 12.89
N ASP A 627 -4.93 25.91 12.37
CA ASP A 627 -4.40 27.05 13.11
C ASP A 627 -5.50 27.90 13.78
N ASN A 628 -6.73 27.91 13.27
CA ASN A 628 -7.84 28.59 13.96
C ASN A 628 -8.27 27.90 15.28
N GLN A 629 -7.83 26.66 15.55
CA GLN A 629 -7.87 26.10 16.92
C GLN A 629 -6.48 26.10 17.56
N LEU A 630 -5.42 25.91 16.77
CA LEU A 630 -4.04 25.93 17.29
C LEU A 630 -3.63 27.30 17.86
N ASN A 631 -4.13 28.43 17.36
CA ASN A 631 -3.88 29.76 17.94
C ASN A 631 -4.66 30.03 19.24
N LEU A 632 -5.76 29.29 19.50
CA LEU A 632 -6.44 29.29 20.80
C LEU A 632 -5.75 28.35 21.82
N ALA A 633 -5.00 27.35 21.36
CA ALA A 633 -4.28 26.40 22.22
C ALA A 633 -2.80 26.77 22.47
N LEU A 634 -2.07 27.24 21.45
CA LEU A 634 -0.65 27.61 21.51
C LEU A 634 -0.42 28.94 22.21
N GLY A 635 -1.44 29.81 22.27
CA GLY A 635 -1.52 30.91 23.24
C GLY A 635 -1.78 30.41 24.66
N GLY A 636 -1.07 29.34 25.08
CA GLY A 636 -1.27 28.63 26.33
C GLY A 636 -1.31 29.59 27.52
N GLY A 637 -2.21 29.34 28.47
CA GLY A 637 -2.98 30.33 29.24
C GLY A 637 -2.30 31.61 29.77
N ASP A 638 -0.98 31.64 29.91
CA ASP A 638 -0.17 32.86 30.09
C ASP A 638 -0.29 33.87 28.93
N GLU A 639 -0.56 33.44 27.69
CA GLU A 639 -0.61 34.34 26.52
C GLU A 639 -2.03 34.79 26.17
N LEU A 640 -3.02 33.90 26.18
CA LEU A 640 -4.43 34.32 26.20
C LEU A 640 -4.74 35.16 27.46
N GLY A 641 -4.18 34.79 28.61
CA GLY A 641 -4.29 35.55 29.86
C GLY A 641 -3.65 36.94 29.79
N LYS A 642 -2.51 37.11 29.09
CA LYS A 642 -1.96 38.43 28.76
C LYS A 642 -2.86 39.19 27.79
N LEU A 643 -3.36 38.55 26.74
CA LEU A 643 -4.23 39.20 25.76
C LEU A 643 -5.50 39.75 26.43
N LEU A 644 -6.08 38.98 27.37
CA LEU A 644 -7.20 39.38 28.22
C LEU A 644 -6.83 40.45 29.27
N ALA A 645 -5.62 40.40 29.83
CA ALA A 645 -5.16 41.38 30.82
C ALA A 645 -4.70 42.73 30.20
N ASP A 646 -4.23 42.73 28.94
CA ASP A 646 -3.97 43.93 28.17
C ASP A 646 -5.28 44.50 27.59
N ALA A 647 -6.22 43.64 27.16
CA ALA A 647 -7.58 44.06 26.80
C ALA A 647 -8.33 44.72 27.98
N GLY A 648 -8.29 44.09 29.16
CA GLY A 648 -8.93 44.57 30.38
C GLY A 648 -8.24 45.76 31.06
N GLN A 649 -7.22 46.36 30.43
CA GLN A 649 -6.69 47.67 30.86
C GLN A 649 -7.45 48.85 30.23
N ASP A 650 -8.08 48.66 29.07
CA ASP A 650 -8.81 49.70 28.33
C ASP A 650 -10.34 49.43 28.19
N ALA A 651 -10.81 48.18 28.38
CA ALA A 651 -12.23 47.80 28.28
C ALA A 651 -12.80 47.24 29.59
N GLU A 652 -14.07 47.52 29.90
CA GLU A 652 -14.68 47.24 31.21
C GLU A 652 -15.12 45.77 31.39
N ALA A 653 -15.41 45.05 30.30
CA ALA A 653 -15.55 43.59 30.29
C ALA A 653 -15.25 42.98 28.92
N VAL A 654 -14.89 41.69 28.92
CA VAL A 654 -14.70 40.87 27.72
C VAL A 654 -15.87 39.92 27.53
N VAL A 655 -16.43 39.85 26.32
CA VAL A 655 -17.54 38.94 25.98
C VAL A 655 -17.07 37.88 24.99
N LEU A 656 -17.34 36.62 25.29
CA LEU A 656 -17.01 35.48 24.42
C LEU A 656 -18.19 35.12 23.51
N GLY A 657 -17.90 34.77 22.24
CA GLY A 657 -18.90 34.38 21.25
C GLY A 657 -19.52 32.99 21.48
N GLU A 658 -20.66 32.74 20.85
CA GLU A 658 -21.32 31.42 20.83
C GLU A 658 -20.35 30.34 20.28
N GLY A 659 -20.27 29.18 20.95
CA GLY A 659 -19.36 28.09 20.56
C GLY A 659 -17.97 28.10 21.20
N SER A 660 -17.63 29.11 22.01
CA SER A 660 -16.34 29.24 22.70
C SER A 660 -16.26 28.55 24.08
N GLU A 661 -17.24 27.71 24.43
CA GLU A 661 -17.46 27.20 25.78
C GLU A 661 -16.28 26.37 26.34
N GLU A 662 -15.58 25.60 25.50
CA GLU A 662 -14.37 24.84 25.90
C GLU A 662 -13.21 25.74 26.34
N VAL A 663 -13.19 27.02 25.92
CA VAL A 663 -12.15 27.99 26.30
C VAL A 663 -12.38 28.50 27.72
N ALA A 664 -13.64 28.63 28.15
CA ALA A 664 -14.00 29.20 29.44
C ALA A 664 -13.49 28.34 30.61
N ASP A 665 -13.78 27.03 30.58
CA ASP A 665 -13.38 26.08 31.64
C ASP A 665 -11.85 26.04 31.86
N GLY A 666 -11.05 26.27 30.81
CA GLY A 666 -9.59 26.37 30.91
C GLY A 666 -9.07 27.63 31.61
N VAL A 667 -9.85 28.72 31.61
CA VAL A 667 -9.46 30.03 32.18
C VAL A 667 -9.95 30.22 33.63
N VAL A 668 -11.06 29.57 34.02
CA VAL A 668 -11.61 29.68 35.40
C VAL A 668 -10.59 29.26 36.47
N GLY A 669 -9.75 28.28 36.17
CA GLY A 669 -8.78 27.72 37.12
C GLY A 669 -7.57 28.62 37.45
N THR A 670 -7.30 29.66 36.66
CA THR A 670 -6.00 30.38 36.67
C THR A 670 -6.08 31.86 36.99
N ALA A 671 -7.17 32.56 36.62
CA ALA A 671 -7.16 34.03 36.57
C ALA A 671 -7.95 34.74 37.70
N GLY A 672 -8.85 34.06 38.41
CA GLY A 672 -9.66 34.69 39.48
C GLY A 672 -10.70 35.70 39.00
N LEU A 673 -11.05 35.67 37.71
CA LEU A 673 -12.00 36.60 37.08
C LEU A 673 -13.45 36.30 37.47
N LEU A 674 -14.29 37.34 37.46
CA LEU A 674 -15.74 37.19 37.64
C LEU A 674 -16.40 36.81 36.32
N LEU A 675 -17.33 35.86 36.40
CA LEU A 675 -18.11 35.36 35.27
C LEU A 675 -19.60 35.58 35.53
N GLU A 676 -20.27 36.32 34.65
CA GLU A 676 -21.73 36.43 34.61
C GLU A 676 -22.26 35.97 33.25
N LEU A 677 -23.47 35.41 33.25
CA LEU A 677 -24.16 34.96 32.05
C LEU A 677 -25.19 36.01 31.65
N GLY A 678 -25.01 36.63 30.48
CA GLY A 678 -25.94 37.65 29.98
C GLY A 678 -27.28 37.05 29.53
N ASP A 679 -28.34 37.87 29.51
CA ASP A 679 -29.70 37.49 29.05
C ASP A 679 -29.75 37.00 27.59
N ASN A 680 -28.68 37.21 26.83
CA ASN A 680 -28.47 36.74 25.45
C ASN A 680 -27.70 35.39 25.36
N GLY A 681 -27.41 34.74 26.50
CA GLY A 681 -26.72 33.45 26.58
C GLY A 681 -25.18 33.52 26.48
N ARG A 682 -24.59 34.73 26.48
CA ARG A 682 -23.13 34.91 26.36
C ARG A 682 -22.45 35.01 27.71
N LEU A 683 -21.22 34.51 27.77
CA LEU A 683 -20.37 34.62 28.95
C LEU A 683 -19.64 35.97 28.96
N VAL A 684 -19.79 36.72 30.04
CA VAL A 684 -19.14 38.01 30.28
C VAL A 684 -18.06 37.81 31.35
N VAL A 685 -16.84 38.26 31.05
CA VAL A 685 -15.66 38.13 31.90
C VAL A 685 -15.25 39.51 32.40
N GLY A 686 -15.40 39.75 33.70
CA GLY A 686 -15.13 41.04 34.36
C GLY A 686 -13.90 41.02 35.27
N ALA A 687 -13.23 42.17 35.37
CA ALA A 687 -12.16 42.40 36.35
C ALA A 687 -12.73 42.51 37.79
N GLU A 688 -11.94 42.13 38.80
CA GLU A 688 -12.39 42.15 40.21
C GLU A 688 -12.89 43.54 40.65
N GLY A 689 -14.20 43.66 40.86
CA GLY A 689 -14.84 44.84 41.43
C GLY A 689 -15.57 45.76 40.45
N GLY A 690 -15.54 45.46 39.14
CA GLY A 690 -16.41 46.12 38.15
C GLY A 690 -17.81 45.49 38.07
N SER A 691 -18.80 46.30 37.72
CA SER A 691 -20.13 45.86 37.29
C SER A 691 -20.47 46.57 35.98
N VAL A 692 -20.83 45.82 34.94
CA VAL A 692 -21.13 46.36 33.62
C VAL A 692 -22.46 47.12 33.64
N GLU A 693 -22.48 48.35 33.12
CA GLU A 693 -23.66 49.19 32.96
C GLU A 693 -24.06 49.38 31.47
N ASP A 694 -25.21 50.02 31.27
CA ASP A 694 -25.94 50.10 30.01
C ASP A 694 -25.31 51.15 29.07
N GLY A 695 -24.33 50.74 28.27
CA GLY A 695 -23.63 51.56 27.27
C GLY A 695 -22.11 51.57 27.33
N ASP A 696 -21.50 50.80 28.24
CA ASP A 696 -20.05 50.64 28.40
C ASP A 696 -19.37 50.11 27.12
N GLU A 697 -18.05 50.33 26.95
CA GLU A 697 -17.31 49.76 25.82
C GLU A 697 -16.77 48.35 26.14
N LEU A 698 -17.41 47.36 25.51
CA LEU A 698 -17.12 45.93 25.64
C LEU A 698 -16.16 45.47 24.55
N LEU A 699 -15.19 44.65 24.91
CA LEU A 699 -14.35 43.95 23.93
C LEU A 699 -14.92 42.56 23.67
N VAL A 700 -15.33 42.29 22.43
CA VAL A 700 -15.95 41.02 22.03
C VAL A 700 -14.96 40.16 21.27
N LEU A 701 -14.75 38.92 21.72
CA LEU A 701 -13.98 37.92 21.00
C LEU A 701 -14.92 37.12 20.07
N LEU A 702 -14.69 37.26 18.76
CA LEU A 702 -15.39 36.57 17.69
C LEU A 702 -14.45 35.52 17.07
N GLU A 703 -15.00 34.60 16.26
CA GLU A 703 -14.21 33.61 15.49
C GLU A 703 -13.18 34.29 14.54
N ASP A 704 -13.48 35.52 14.11
CA ASP A 704 -12.65 36.33 13.21
C ASP A 704 -11.64 37.25 13.93
N GLY A 705 -11.69 37.37 15.26
CA GLY A 705 -10.83 38.25 16.07
C GLY A 705 -11.56 39.10 17.12
N LEU A 706 -10.86 40.11 17.66
CA LEU A 706 -11.38 41.03 18.68
C LEU A 706 -12.03 42.27 18.06
N GLU A 707 -13.21 42.66 18.55
CA GLU A 707 -13.93 43.87 18.13
C GLU A 707 -14.43 44.67 19.35
N LEU A 708 -14.22 45.99 19.37
CA LEU A 708 -14.85 46.90 20.33
C LEU A 708 -16.31 47.16 19.94
N ARG A 709 -17.23 46.96 20.88
CA ARG A 709 -18.66 47.24 20.72
C ARG A 709 -19.19 47.96 21.97
N GLN A 710 -20.14 48.86 21.79
CA GLN A 710 -20.89 49.39 22.93
C GLN A 710 -21.88 48.34 23.46
N GLY A 711 -22.11 48.34 24.78
CA GLY A 711 -23.18 47.61 25.46
C GLY A 711 -24.56 47.92 24.86
N LEU A 712 -25.51 46.99 25.00
CA LEU A 712 -26.72 46.90 24.18
C LEU A 712 -27.97 46.55 24.99
#